data_AF-A0A9X0P156-F1
#
_entry.id   AF-A0A9X0P156-F1
#
_cell.length_a   1.000
_cell.length_b   1.000
_cell.length_c   1.000
_cell.angle_alpha   90.00
_cell.angle_beta   90.00
_cell.angle_gamma   90.00
#
_symmetry.space_group_name_H-M   'P 1'
#
loop_
_entity.id
_entity.type
_entity.pdbx_description
1 polymer ?
#
loop_
_entity_poly.entity_id
_entity_poly.type
_entity_poly.pdbx_seq_one_letter_code
_entity_poly.pdbx_strand_id
1 'polypeptide(L)'
;MDDLLADFVAETREMLEASSGEIVAWEADPSDTARLDTIFRFVHTVKGNCGFFDFPQLEKLSHAAEDALSECRSGRREPDRALVSAVLAIIDRIGVMTDSIEAGEECSAEGDDDLIAALQPGEITSVVGEPKAAAPQQAEPADGEDDAAPKAARSNGVQRSIRLPTELLDEVMKGVSDMVLARNDLARRLREAGEQPTIDGPFDRLSAILADVRNAITRMRMQRLEHLFGSLPRLVRDLSNELGKQVMVDFEGGEVELDREMVEMVRDPLTHIIRNAIDHGLEGPGERIKADKREIGLLKFAARQSGNRITLTISDDGRGINIERLAAKAVAAGIYSQAEVDAMSQRRKHYLIFEPGLSTADEVSSVSGRGVGMDVVRANIERVGGSIDVASKPGEGTSFYLKLPLTLSIIAALTVGSDGQRYAIPRSYVEEIVFGSSDHIDFAEAGDRRLITFRGKRVPCLSLAAILGTQADDAMDWEASTLVLVRLASDDIFALAVDRVYDHEDVVVKPIAPAIMDTGLYAGTTLLDDGRPMMLLDLPSIAQKHELVNEMRSATRVPEEETAEQRKAQPIMLFTGLDGRRRAVRLELVRRIDTIAREAIDIEGSRVQAVIDGAIYPLAGLEHGELTADRCRLLRLSDGDSEIVYAVREVLDAAELEGEVIPSDADAMIEGVALIDERPVPVIDGHALFARHSGGQRKAPPLSCRLPADSDWARTILEPLVEAAGYRIAGDGDEESDVAIELAEAPAVAAGPARRVIRLRHEPDAPGDGADSIYRYDREALLNALKQARMGETA
;
A
#
# COMPACT_ATOMS: atom_id res chain seq x y z
N MET A 1 -8.67 -28.60 -34.03
CA MET A 1 -7.91 -29.80 -33.64
C MET A 1 -6.57 -29.33 -33.08
N ASP A 2 -5.91 -28.41 -33.79
CA ASP A 2 -4.70 -27.70 -33.31
C ASP A 2 -4.91 -26.94 -31.98
N ASP A 3 -6.03 -26.27 -31.77
CA ASP A 3 -6.30 -25.58 -30.48
C ASP A 3 -6.43 -26.57 -29.30
N LEU A 4 -7.10 -27.70 -29.52
CA LEU A 4 -7.23 -28.76 -28.50
C LEU A 4 -5.89 -29.46 -28.22
N LEU A 5 -5.04 -29.57 -29.24
CA LEU A 5 -3.69 -30.12 -29.10
C LEU A 5 -2.79 -29.16 -28.30
N ALA A 6 -2.89 -27.85 -28.56
CA ALA A 6 -2.18 -26.83 -27.81
C ALA A 6 -2.61 -26.80 -26.33
N ASP A 7 -3.92 -26.92 -26.07
CA ASP A 7 -4.46 -27.05 -24.71
C ASP A 7 -3.92 -28.31 -24.00
N PHE A 8 -3.88 -29.46 -24.71
CA PHE A 8 -3.31 -30.70 -24.18
C PHE A 8 -1.82 -30.59 -23.85
N VAL A 9 -1.02 -29.98 -24.72
CA VAL A 9 0.41 -29.75 -24.50
C VAL A 9 0.63 -28.81 -23.31
N ALA A 10 -0.13 -27.72 -23.23
CA ALA A 10 -0.05 -26.77 -22.13
C ALA A 10 -0.43 -27.40 -20.79
N GLU A 11 -1.54 -28.15 -20.75
CA GLU A 11 -2.01 -28.86 -19.56
C GLU A 11 -1.00 -29.92 -19.11
N THR A 12 -0.44 -30.69 -20.06
CA THR A 12 0.58 -31.71 -19.75
C THR A 12 1.87 -31.09 -19.21
N ARG A 13 2.32 -29.96 -19.75
CA ARG A 13 3.52 -29.23 -19.27
C ARG A 13 3.29 -28.64 -17.88
N GLU A 14 2.14 -28.04 -17.62
CA GLU A 14 1.80 -27.51 -16.29
C GLU A 14 1.77 -28.64 -15.24
N MET A 15 1.21 -29.80 -15.61
CA MET A 15 1.18 -30.96 -14.72
C MET A 15 2.57 -31.59 -14.49
N LEU A 16 3.45 -31.60 -15.50
CA LEU A 16 4.84 -32.03 -15.38
C LEU A 16 5.63 -31.13 -14.42
N GLU A 17 5.50 -29.81 -14.56
CA GLU A 17 6.14 -28.83 -13.67
C GLU A 17 5.65 -28.97 -12.23
N ALA A 18 4.33 -29.13 -12.02
CA ALA A 18 3.75 -29.33 -10.70
C ALA A 18 4.20 -30.65 -10.04
N SER A 19 4.41 -31.71 -10.84
CA SER A 19 4.79 -33.03 -10.33
C SER A 19 6.30 -33.18 -10.12
N SER A 20 7.14 -32.38 -10.78
CA SER A 20 8.61 -32.49 -10.74
C SER A 20 9.18 -32.47 -9.30
N GLY A 21 8.67 -31.57 -8.45
CA GLY A 21 9.11 -31.49 -7.05
C GLY A 21 8.64 -32.66 -6.19
N GLU A 22 7.45 -33.19 -6.48
CA GLU A 22 6.86 -34.32 -5.77
C GLU A 22 7.58 -35.63 -6.11
N ILE A 23 8.04 -35.79 -7.35
CA ILE A 23 8.75 -36.98 -7.79
C ILE A 23 10.17 -37.04 -7.20
N VAL A 24 10.89 -35.91 -7.16
CA VAL A 24 12.21 -35.82 -6.49
C VAL A 24 12.09 -36.08 -4.99
N ALA A 25 11.03 -35.58 -4.35
CA ALA A 25 10.78 -35.86 -2.94
C ALA A 25 10.41 -37.33 -2.69
N TRP A 26 9.70 -37.98 -3.62
CA TRP A 26 9.39 -39.41 -3.54
C TRP A 26 10.61 -40.30 -3.79
N GLU A 27 11.60 -39.84 -4.55
CA GLU A 27 12.92 -40.50 -4.64
C GLU A 27 13.67 -40.48 -3.31
N ALA A 28 13.58 -39.37 -2.57
CA ALA A 28 14.19 -39.21 -1.26
C ALA A 28 13.48 -40.04 -0.17
N ASP A 29 12.15 -40.13 -0.22
CA ASP A 29 11.33 -40.97 0.68
C ASP A 29 10.27 -41.77 -0.11
N PRO A 30 10.61 -42.98 -0.59
CA PRO A 30 9.69 -43.82 -1.35
C PRO A 30 8.46 -44.29 -0.57
N SER A 31 8.48 -44.19 0.77
CA SER A 31 7.40 -44.63 1.64
C SER A 31 6.26 -43.61 1.78
N ASP A 32 6.45 -42.39 1.27
CA ASP A 32 5.46 -41.30 1.34
C ASP A 32 4.27 -41.55 0.39
N THR A 33 3.18 -42.06 0.96
CA THR A 33 1.96 -42.41 0.22
C THR A 33 1.19 -41.20 -0.29
N ALA A 34 1.35 -40.01 0.31
CA ALA A 34 0.68 -38.79 -0.15
C ALA A 34 1.30 -38.29 -1.46
N ARG A 35 2.63 -38.44 -1.60
CA ARG A 35 3.37 -38.11 -2.83
C ARG A 35 3.08 -39.13 -3.92
N LEU A 36 3.07 -40.42 -3.58
CA LEU A 36 2.64 -41.49 -4.49
C LEU A 36 1.26 -41.21 -5.10
N ASP A 37 0.29 -40.79 -4.28
CA ASP A 37 -1.06 -40.45 -4.75
C ASP A 37 -1.09 -39.25 -5.70
N THR A 38 -0.18 -38.30 -5.50
CA THR A 38 -0.06 -37.11 -6.36
C THR A 38 0.55 -37.47 -7.71
N ILE A 39 1.63 -38.26 -7.72
CA ILE A 39 2.28 -38.78 -8.93
C ILE A 39 1.32 -39.70 -9.71
N PHE A 40 0.56 -40.55 -9.00
CA PHE A 40 -0.45 -41.41 -9.63
C PHE A 40 -1.52 -40.60 -10.37
N ARG A 41 -2.04 -39.53 -9.75
CA ARG A 41 -3.06 -38.67 -10.40
C ARG A 41 -2.53 -38.02 -11.67
N PHE A 42 -1.28 -37.58 -11.66
CA PHE A 42 -0.63 -37.04 -12.85
C PHE A 42 -0.63 -38.06 -13.99
N VAL A 43 -0.06 -39.25 -13.76
CA VAL A 43 0.05 -40.29 -14.79
C VAL A 43 -1.34 -40.74 -15.28
N HIS A 44 -2.32 -40.83 -14.37
CA HIS A 44 -3.71 -41.15 -14.70
C HIS A 44 -4.38 -40.10 -15.61
N THR A 45 -4.17 -38.82 -15.33
CA THR A 45 -4.71 -37.73 -16.16
C THR A 45 -4.04 -37.69 -17.54
N VAL A 46 -2.71 -37.85 -17.60
CA VAL A 46 -1.97 -37.92 -18.88
C VAL A 46 -2.52 -39.07 -19.75
N LYS A 47 -2.67 -40.27 -19.20
CA LYS A 47 -3.26 -41.41 -19.91
C LYS A 47 -4.67 -41.11 -20.42
N GLY A 48 -5.52 -40.51 -19.57
CA GLY A 48 -6.89 -40.15 -19.92
C GLY A 48 -6.96 -39.19 -21.11
N ASN A 49 -6.04 -38.23 -21.16
CA ASN A 49 -5.97 -37.25 -22.24
C ASN A 49 -5.34 -37.83 -23.53
N CYS A 50 -4.41 -38.78 -23.44
CA CYS A 50 -3.79 -39.44 -24.61
C CYS A 50 -4.79 -40.20 -25.48
N GLY A 51 -5.77 -40.85 -24.84
CA GLY A 51 -6.79 -41.64 -25.53
C GLY A 51 -7.71 -40.80 -26.43
N PHE A 52 -7.73 -39.48 -26.26
CA PHE A 52 -8.51 -38.57 -27.10
C PHE A 52 -7.79 -38.17 -28.40
N PHE A 53 -6.45 -38.13 -28.40
CA PHE A 53 -5.63 -37.63 -29.52
C PHE A 53 -4.90 -38.73 -30.31
N ASP A 54 -5.10 -40.01 -29.97
CA ASP A 54 -4.52 -41.19 -30.64
C ASP A 54 -2.97 -41.16 -30.64
N PHE A 55 -2.37 -40.96 -29.46
CA PHE A 55 -0.93 -41.01 -29.23
C PHE A 55 -0.49 -42.35 -28.62
N PRO A 56 -0.27 -43.42 -29.43
CA PRO A 56 -0.08 -44.78 -28.94
C PRO A 56 1.18 -44.96 -28.08
N GLN A 57 2.23 -44.15 -28.31
CA GLN A 57 3.47 -44.21 -27.53
C GLN A 57 3.29 -43.60 -26.13
N LEU A 58 2.67 -42.42 -26.05
CA LEU A 58 2.40 -41.75 -24.77
C LEU A 58 1.40 -42.56 -23.93
N GLU A 59 0.40 -43.16 -24.59
CA GLU A 59 -0.56 -44.06 -23.96
C GLU A 59 0.15 -45.30 -23.38
N LYS A 60 1.05 -45.93 -24.14
CA LYS A 60 1.77 -47.13 -23.67
C LYS A 60 2.66 -46.84 -22.46
N LEU A 61 3.38 -45.72 -22.45
CA LEU A 61 4.27 -45.33 -21.35
C LEU A 61 3.50 -44.92 -20.10
N SER A 62 2.47 -44.07 -20.25
CA SER A 62 1.62 -43.65 -19.13
C SER A 62 0.85 -44.84 -18.53
N HIS A 63 0.38 -45.78 -19.35
CA HIS A 63 -0.26 -47.01 -18.88
C HIS A 63 0.68 -47.88 -18.05
N ALA A 64 1.92 -48.08 -18.50
CA ALA A 64 2.89 -48.90 -17.78
C ALA A 64 3.26 -48.28 -16.41
N ALA A 65 3.48 -46.96 -16.38
CA ALA A 65 3.76 -46.24 -15.14
C ALA A 65 2.56 -46.25 -14.17
N GLU A 66 1.34 -46.10 -14.67
CA GLU A 66 0.13 -46.17 -13.85
C GLU A 66 -0.04 -47.55 -13.20
N ASP A 67 0.17 -48.62 -13.95
CA ASP A 67 0.05 -49.99 -13.43
C ASP A 67 1.05 -50.24 -12.29
N ALA A 68 2.30 -49.82 -12.47
CA ALA A 68 3.34 -49.99 -11.46
C ALA A 68 3.06 -49.16 -10.19
N LEU A 69 2.60 -47.91 -10.34
CA LEU A 69 2.19 -47.06 -9.21
C LEU A 69 0.93 -47.58 -8.51
N SER A 70 0.00 -48.19 -9.26
CA SER A 70 -1.20 -48.82 -8.72
C SER A 70 -0.88 -50.03 -7.82
N GLU A 71 0.12 -50.83 -8.20
CA GLU A 71 0.62 -51.93 -7.37
C GLU A 71 1.22 -51.43 -6.06
N CYS A 72 1.99 -50.35 -6.10
CA CYS A 72 2.51 -49.71 -4.89
C CYS A 72 1.40 -49.14 -4.00
N ARG A 73 0.42 -48.46 -4.59
CA ARG A 73 -0.72 -47.90 -3.83
C ARG A 73 -1.58 -48.97 -3.17
N SER A 74 -1.74 -50.12 -3.83
CA SER A 74 -2.50 -51.25 -3.29
C SER A 74 -1.72 -52.10 -2.27
N GLY A 75 -0.46 -51.74 -1.97
CA GLY A 75 0.41 -52.48 -1.06
C GLY A 75 0.86 -53.84 -1.61
N ARG A 76 0.66 -54.10 -2.91
CA ARG A 76 1.08 -55.36 -3.56
C ARG A 76 2.57 -55.38 -3.90
N ARG A 77 3.21 -54.20 -3.96
CA ARG A 77 4.63 -54.00 -4.24
C ARG A 77 5.19 -52.88 -3.38
N GLU A 78 6.32 -53.12 -2.73
CA GLU A 78 7.04 -52.05 -2.04
C GLU A 78 7.79 -51.18 -3.05
N PRO A 79 7.75 -49.84 -2.92
CA PRO A 79 8.48 -48.93 -3.78
C PRO A 79 9.98 -49.02 -3.49
N ASP A 80 10.74 -49.64 -4.39
CA ASP A 80 12.19 -49.70 -4.34
C ASP A 80 12.83 -48.60 -5.22
N ARG A 81 14.11 -48.30 -4.98
CA ARG A 81 14.82 -47.24 -5.72
C ARG A 81 14.85 -47.48 -7.23
N ALA A 82 14.86 -48.74 -7.65
CA ALA A 82 14.84 -49.11 -9.06
C ALA A 82 13.50 -48.73 -9.71
N LEU A 83 12.38 -49.05 -9.07
CA LEU A 83 11.05 -48.65 -9.53
C LEU A 83 10.89 -47.13 -9.56
N VAL A 84 11.34 -46.43 -8.51
CA VAL A 84 11.24 -44.96 -8.47
C VAL A 84 12.02 -44.32 -9.61
N SER A 85 13.24 -44.79 -9.86
CA SER A 85 14.06 -44.32 -10.98
C SER A 85 13.44 -44.64 -12.35
N ALA A 86 12.80 -45.79 -12.49
CA ALA A 86 12.11 -46.18 -13.72
C ALA A 86 10.86 -45.34 -13.99
N VAL A 87 10.07 -45.02 -12.96
CA VAL A 87 8.92 -44.11 -13.06
C VAL A 87 9.37 -42.70 -13.42
N LEU A 88 10.44 -42.20 -12.80
CA LEU A 88 11.07 -40.91 -13.14
C LEU A 88 11.46 -40.85 -14.62
N ALA A 89 12.19 -41.85 -15.10
CA ALA A 89 12.64 -41.91 -16.49
C ALA A 89 11.47 -41.94 -17.49
N ILE A 90 10.34 -42.55 -17.14
CA ILE A 90 9.13 -42.52 -17.97
C ILE A 90 8.46 -41.15 -17.96
N ILE A 91 8.41 -40.46 -16.82
CA ILE A 91 7.84 -39.11 -16.74
C ILE A 91 8.70 -38.11 -17.53
N ASP A 92 10.03 -38.20 -17.42
CA ASP A 92 10.95 -37.41 -18.25
C ASP A 92 10.75 -37.69 -19.74
N ARG A 93 10.56 -38.97 -20.09
CA ARG A 93 10.28 -39.39 -21.46
C ARG A 93 8.95 -38.83 -21.99
N ILE A 94 7.91 -38.78 -21.17
CA ILE A 94 6.63 -38.14 -21.48
C ILE A 94 6.85 -36.65 -21.77
N GLY A 95 7.67 -35.95 -20.97
CA GLY A 95 8.02 -34.54 -21.23
C GLY A 95 8.69 -34.32 -22.60
N VAL A 96 9.67 -35.16 -22.95
CA VAL A 96 10.35 -35.10 -24.25
C VAL A 96 9.37 -35.36 -25.41
N MET A 97 8.43 -36.29 -25.24
CA MET A 97 7.40 -36.56 -26.24
C MET A 97 6.43 -35.39 -26.38
N THR A 98 6.02 -34.74 -25.28
CA THR A 98 5.17 -33.54 -25.31
C THR A 98 5.84 -32.38 -26.06
N ASP A 99 7.14 -32.16 -25.83
CA ASP A 99 7.91 -31.13 -26.55
C ASP A 99 8.01 -31.44 -28.05
N SER A 100 8.16 -32.73 -28.41
CA SER A 100 8.22 -33.18 -29.81
C SER A 100 6.87 -33.02 -30.53
N ILE A 101 5.76 -33.27 -29.83
CA ILE A 101 4.39 -33.06 -30.33
C ILE A 101 4.13 -31.57 -30.60
N GLU A 102 4.61 -30.66 -29.72
CA GLU A 102 4.53 -29.21 -29.90
C GLU A 102 5.32 -28.74 -31.13
N ALA A 103 6.51 -29.31 -31.35
CA ALA A 103 7.38 -29.00 -32.48
C ALA A 103 6.90 -29.62 -33.82
N GLY A 104 5.92 -30.53 -33.78
CA GLY A 104 5.45 -31.27 -34.95
C GLY A 104 6.45 -32.31 -35.46
N GLU A 105 7.34 -32.80 -34.60
CA GLU A 105 8.39 -33.77 -34.93
C GLU A 105 7.92 -35.21 -34.62
N GLU A 106 8.30 -36.18 -35.46
CA GLU A 106 8.04 -37.60 -35.17
C GLU A 106 8.98 -38.08 -34.06
N CYS A 107 8.40 -38.45 -32.91
CA CYS A 107 9.18 -38.95 -31.79
C CYS A 107 9.62 -40.41 -32.04
N SER A 108 10.92 -40.68 -31.94
CA SER A 108 11.48 -42.03 -32.13
C SER A 108 11.04 -42.98 -31.01
N ALA A 109 10.54 -44.18 -31.33
CA ALA A 109 10.13 -45.18 -30.34
C ALA A 109 11.31 -45.93 -29.66
N GLU A 110 12.56 -45.57 -29.99
CA GLU A 110 13.76 -46.23 -29.47
C GLU A 110 13.91 -45.97 -27.96
N GLY A 111 14.01 -47.04 -27.16
CA GLY A 111 14.21 -46.99 -25.70
C GLY A 111 12.94 -47.05 -24.85
N ASP A 112 11.74 -46.89 -25.44
CA ASP A 112 10.47 -46.92 -24.69
C ASP A 112 10.19 -48.32 -24.10
N ASP A 113 10.56 -49.38 -24.83
CA ASP A 113 10.41 -50.77 -24.36
C ASP A 113 11.36 -51.10 -23.19
N ASP A 114 12.56 -50.52 -23.17
CA ASP A 114 13.53 -50.70 -22.08
C ASP A 114 13.06 -49.99 -20.80
N LEU A 115 12.44 -48.81 -20.95
CA LEU A 115 11.82 -48.08 -19.83
C LEU A 115 10.63 -48.85 -19.23
N ILE A 116 9.80 -49.45 -20.07
CA ILE A 116 8.68 -50.28 -19.62
C ILE A 116 9.18 -51.56 -18.95
N ALA A 117 10.24 -52.18 -19.47
CA ALA A 117 10.86 -53.35 -18.85
C ALA A 117 11.44 -53.03 -17.46
N ALA A 118 12.04 -51.84 -17.29
CA ALA A 118 12.57 -51.39 -16.00
C ALA A 118 11.50 -51.21 -14.90
N LEU A 119 10.21 -51.10 -15.27
CA LEU A 119 9.11 -51.10 -14.31
C LEU A 119 8.78 -52.50 -13.77
N GLN A 120 9.18 -53.59 -14.43
CA GLN A 120 8.84 -54.94 -13.99
C GLN A 120 9.70 -55.39 -12.80
N PRO A 121 9.12 -56.04 -11.77
CA PRO A 121 9.89 -56.53 -10.63
C PRO A 121 10.77 -57.72 -11.05
N GLY A 122 12.08 -57.48 -11.21
CA GLY A 122 13.08 -58.55 -11.29
C GLY A 122 14.11 -58.52 -12.43
N GLU A 123 14.13 -57.52 -13.32
CA GLU A 123 15.18 -57.40 -14.34
C GLU A 123 16.03 -56.14 -14.14
N ILE A 124 17.25 -56.34 -13.63
CA ILE A 124 18.30 -55.32 -13.59
C ILE A 124 18.95 -55.30 -14.98
N THR A 125 18.58 -54.34 -15.81
CA THR A 125 19.36 -53.96 -16.99
C THR A 125 20.06 -52.63 -16.73
N SER A 126 21.38 -52.71 -16.59
CA SER A 126 22.29 -51.59 -16.49
C SER A 126 22.28 -50.75 -17.77
N VAL A 127 21.98 -49.46 -17.67
CA VAL A 127 22.31 -48.48 -18.71
C VAL A 127 23.21 -47.41 -18.09
N VAL A 128 24.44 -47.34 -18.62
CA VAL A 128 25.54 -46.48 -18.19
C VAL A 128 25.47 -45.15 -18.93
N GLY A 129 25.68 -44.05 -18.21
CA GLY A 129 25.93 -42.74 -18.83
C GLY A 129 26.02 -41.56 -17.84
N GLU A 130 26.95 -41.60 -16.88
CA GLU A 130 27.35 -40.40 -16.12
C GLU A 130 28.13 -39.41 -17.01
N PRO A 131 28.00 -38.09 -16.76
CA PRO A 131 29.09 -37.43 -16.04
C PRO A 131 28.65 -36.38 -14.98
N LYS A 132 28.91 -36.73 -13.71
CA LYS A 132 29.55 -35.92 -12.65
C LYS A 132 29.41 -34.38 -12.67
N ALA A 133 28.81 -33.81 -11.61
CA ALA A 133 29.30 -32.58 -10.95
C ALA A 133 28.72 -32.37 -9.53
N ALA A 134 29.60 -32.57 -8.54
CA ALA A 134 29.79 -31.84 -7.27
C ALA A 134 28.57 -31.35 -6.44
N ALA A 135 28.34 -32.02 -5.31
CA ALA A 135 27.66 -31.47 -4.15
C ALA A 135 28.61 -30.61 -3.28
N PRO A 136 28.14 -29.48 -2.68
CA PRO A 136 28.80 -28.89 -1.53
C PRO A 136 28.24 -29.47 -0.22
N GLN A 137 29.18 -29.88 0.63
CA GLN A 137 28.99 -30.30 2.01
C GLN A 137 28.33 -29.21 2.87
N GLN A 138 27.41 -29.66 3.71
CA GLN A 138 26.92 -28.96 4.90
C GLN A 138 28.05 -28.83 5.94
N ALA A 139 28.15 -27.65 6.56
CA ALA A 139 28.86 -27.45 7.81
C ALA A 139 27.85 -27.63 8.96
N GLU A 140 28.19 -28.51 9.90
CA GLU A 140 27.55 -28.60 11.23
C GLU A 140 27.79 -27.31 12.04
N PRO A 141 26.96 -27.08 13.07
CA PRO A 141 27.48 -27.43 14.41
C PRO A 141 26.47 -28.15 15.32
N ALA A 142 26.98 -29.22 15.93
CA ALA A 142 26.98 -29.59 17.36
C ALA A 142 25.69 -29.58 18.20
N ASP A 143 25.45 -30.76 18.78
CA ASP A 143 24.49 -31.11 19.83
C ASP A 143 24.62 -30.34 21.15
N GLY A 144 23.47 -30.21 21.82
CA GLY A 144 23.31 -29.93 23.26
C GLY A 144 21.88 -30.22 23.71
N GLU A 145 21.73 -31.17 24.64
CA GLU A 145 20.51 -31.88 25.06
C GLU A 145 19.45 -31.08 25.85
N ASP A 146 18.22 -31.62 25.78
CA ASP A 146 17.07 -31.61 26.71
C ASP A 146 16.39 -30.30 27.16
N ASP A 147 15.11 -30.13 26.79
CA ASP A 147 14.01 -30.45 27.74
C ASP A 147 12.65 -30.60 27.04
N ALA A 148 11.81 -31.48 27.58
CA ALA A 148 10.58 -31.99 26.98
C ALA A 148 9.33 -31.15 27.30
N ALA A 149 8.51 -30.84 26.28
CA ALA A 149 7.06 -30.66 26.39
C ALA A 149 6.38 -30.73 25.00
N PRO A 150 5.18 -31.34 24.88
CA PRO A 150 4.58 -31.69 23.60
C PRO A 150 3.99 -30.47 22.88
N LYS A 151 4.39 -30.27 21.61
CA LYS A 151 3.75 -29.32 20.71
C LYS A 151 2.31 -29.76 20.44
N ALA A 152 1.36 -29.01 20.99
CA ALA A 152 -0.02 -29.02 20.56
C ALA A 152 -0.10 -28.72 19.07
N ALA A 153 -0.80 -29.61 18.34
CA ALA A 153 -1.13 -29.45 16.94
C ALA A 153 -1.90 -28.15 16.74
N ARG A 154 -1.25 -27.14 16.15
CA ARG A 154 -1.96 -26.01 15.55
C ARG A 154 -2.63 -26.54 14.29
N SER A 155 -3.96 -26.61 14.34
CA SER A 155 -4.79 -26.76 13.16
C SER A 155 -4.48 -25.62 12.21
N ASN A 156 -3.87 -25.95 11.07
CA ASN A 156 -3.78 -25.04 9.93
C ASN A 156 -5.20 -24.64 9.54
N GLY A 157 -5.61 -23.42 9.90
CA GLY A 157 -6.66 -22.73 9.18
C GLY A 157 -6.17 -22.57 7.75
N VAL A 158 -6.55 -23.51 6.89
CA VAL A 158 -6.23 -23.48 5.46
C VAL A 158 -6.86 -22.22 4.91
N GLN A 159 -6.05 -21.17 4.74
CA GLN A 159 -6.44 -20.03 3.90
C GLN A 159 -6.73 -20.61 2.52
N ARG A 160 -8.01 -20.56 2.13
CA ARG A 160 -8.44 -20.97 0.80
C ARG A 160 -7.92 -19.94 -0.19
N SER A 161 -6.77 -20.21 -0.79
CA SER A 161 -6.26 -19.43 -1.91
C SER A 161 -6.96 -19.86 -3.19
N ILE A 162 -7.48 -18.91 -3.96
CA ILE A 162 -8.02 -19.15 -5.29
C ILE A 162 -6.94 -18.74 -6.29
N ARG A 163 -6.48 -19.69 -7.11
CA ARG A 163 -5.56 -19.40 -8.22
C ARG A 163 -6.37 -18.87 -9.39
N LEU A 164 -6.09 -17.64 -9.79
CA LEU A 164 -6.75 -16.97 -10.92
C LEU A 164 -5.73 -16.79 -12.05
N PRO A 165 -6.10 -17.06 -13.31
CA PRO A 165 -5.33 -16.66 -14.47
C PRO A 165 -5.12 -15.15 -14.48
N THR A 166 -3.94 -14.72 -14.91
CA THR A 166 -3.56 -13.30 -14.92
C THR A 166 -4.38 -12.49 -15.91
N GLU A 167 -4.79 -13.12 -17.00
CA GLU A 167 -5.61 -12.55 -18.06
C GLU A 167 -7.00 -12.15 -17.55
N LEU A 168 -7.52 -12.88 -16.56
CA LEU A 168 -8.82 -12.58 -15.95
C LEU A 168 -8.75 -11.32 -15.09
N LEU A 169 -7.66 -11.10 -14.36
CA LEU A 169 -7.44 -9.87 -13.60
C LEU A 169 -7.34 -8.66 -14.54
N ASP A 170 -6.69 -8.82 -15.68
CA ASP A 170 -6.57 -7.78 -16.70
C ASP A 170 -7.92 -7.47 -17.37
N GLU A 171 -8.73 -8.49 -17.66
CA GLU A 171 -10.08 -8.31 -18.20
C GLU A 171 -11.00 -7.61 -17.19
N VAL A 172 -10.90 -7.96 -15.91
CA VAL A 172 -11.63 -7.28 -14.83
C VAL A 172 -11.18 -5.82 -14.69
N MET A 173 -9.88 -5.52 -14.79
CA MET A 173 -9.38 -4.14 -14.78
C MET A 173 -9.85 -3.33 -15.98
N LYS A 174 -9.88 -3.95 -17.17
CA LYS A 174 -10.45 -3.32 -18.37
C LYS A 174 -11.93 -3.00 -18.16
N GLY A 175 -12.70 -3.95 -17.64
CA GLY A 175 -14.12 -3.75 -17.34
C GLY A 175 -14.36 -2.63 -16.32
N VAL A 176 -13.55 -2.54 -15.27
CA VAL A 176 -13.63 -1.44 -14.30
C VAL A 176 -13.21 -0.11 -14.91
N SER A 177 -12.20 -0.09 -15.78
CA SER A 177 -11.81 1.12 -16.51
C SER A 177 -12.94 1.61 -17.41
N ASP A 178 -13.60 0.70 -18.13
CA ASP A 178 -14.77 1.01 -18.95
C ASP A 178 -15.97 1.48 -18.10
N MET A 179 -16.15 0.92 -16.89
CA MET A 179 -17.16 1.40 -15.94
C MET A 179 -16.86 2.79 -15.41
N VAL A 180 -15.59 3.12 -15.16
CA VAL A 180 -15.17 4.47 -14.78
C VAL A 180 -15.47 5.46 -15.92
N LEU A 181 -15.18 5.09 -17.16
CA LEU A 181 -15.53 5.89 -18.35
C LEU A 181 -17.05 6.06 -18.49
N ALA A 182 -17.83 4.98 -18.34
CA ALA A 182 -19.29 5.02 -18.41
C ALA A 182 -19.89 5.86 -17.26
N ARG A 183 -19.30 5.79 -16.07
CA ARG A 183 -19.65 6.64 -14.93
C ARG A 183 -19.38 8.11 -15.25
N ASN A 184 -18.24 8.44 -15.86
CA ASN A 184 -17.92 9.81 -16.26
C ASN A 184 -18.88 10.33 -17.34
N ASP A 185 -19.22 9.52 -18.36
CA ASP A 185 -20.25 9.86 -19.36
C ASP A 185 -21.62 10.11 -18.71
N LEU A 186 -22.00 9.28 -17.75
CA LEU A 186 -23.25 9.45 -17.00
C LEU A 186 -23.23 10.71 -16.14
N ALA A 187 -22.12 10.99 -15.44
CA ALA A 187 -21.93 12.22 -14.67
C ALA A 187 -22.15 13.46 -15.56
N ARG A 188 -21.56 13.45 -16.75
CA ARG A 188 -21.73 14.53 -17.74
C ARG A 188 -23.19 14.71 -18.16
N ARG A 189 -23.88 13.64 -18.54
CA ARG A 189 -25.30 13.71 -18.95
C ARG A 189 -26.21 14.19 -17.84
N LEU A 190 -25.94 13.79 -16.60
CA LEU A 190 -26.69 14.26 -15.43
C LEU A 190 -26.46 15.75 -15.19
N ARG A 191 -25.22 16.23 -15.32
CA ARG A 191 -24.89 17.67 -15.26
C ARG A 191 -25.58 18.46 -16.38
N GLU A 192 -25.60 17.95 -17.61
CA GLU A 192 -26.27 18.59 -18.75
C GLU A 192 -27.81 18.63 -18.59
N ALA A 193 -28.40 17.67 -17.89
CA ALA A 193 -29.84 17.58 -17.63
C ALA A 193 -30.33 18.48 -16.47
N GLY A 194 -29.41 19.10 -15.71
CA GLY A 194 -29.69 19.94 -14.53
C GLY A 194 -29.84 19.13 -13.24
N GLU A 195 -29.59 19.79 -12.09
CA GLU A 195 -29.63 19.15 -10.76
C GLU A 195 -30.98 18.46 -10.50
N GLN A 196 -30.95 17.14 -10.37
CA GLN A 196 -32.08 16.33 -9.95
C GLN A 196 -31.71 15.64 -8.62
N PRO A 197 -32.13 16.19 -7.47
CA PRO A 197 -31.76 15.68 -6.14
C PRO A 197 -32.09 14.19 -5.92
N THR A 198 -32.98 13.62 -6.74
CA THR A 198 -33.36 12.21 -6.72
C THR A 198 -32.35 11.27 -7.36
N ILE A 199 -31.43 11.77 -8.19
CA ILE A 199 -30.47 10.96 -8.97
C ILE A 199 -29.03 11.13 -8.46
N ASP A 200 -28.69 12.31 -7.93
CA ASP A 200 -27.33 12.62 -7.46
C ASP A 200 -26.88 11.68 -6.33
N GLY A 201 -27.73 11.44 -5.32
CA GLY A 201 -27.42 10.52 -4.22
C GLY A 201 -27.13 9.07 -4.66
N PRO A 202 -28.00 8.43 -5.47
CA PRO A 202 -27.70 7.12 -6.07
C PRO A 202 -26.43 7.10 -6.92
N PHE A 203 -26.15 8.17 -7.66
CA PHE A 203 -24.96 8.29 -8.50
C PHE A 203 -23.66 8.39 -7.69
N ASP A 204 -23.66 9.15 -6.60
CA ASP A 204 -22.53 9.23 -5.67
C ASP A 204 -22.25 7.89 -5.00
N ARG A 205 -23.30 7.15 -4.62
CA ARG A 205 -23.16 5.80 -4.08
C ARG A 205 -22.57 4.82 -5.12
N LEU A 206 -23.02 4.88 -6.37
CA LEU A 206 -22.45 4.08 -7.46
C LEU A 206 -20.96 4.41 -7.65
N SER A 207 -20.62 5.69 -7.61
CA SER A 207 -19.24 6.17 -7.73
C SER A 207 -18.34 5.63 -6.61
N ALA A 208 -18.82 5.63 -5.36
CA ALA A 208 -18.09 5.08 -4.22
C ALA A 208 -17.85 3.57 -4.37
N ILE A 209 -18.89 2.81 -4.78
CA ILE A 209 -18.77 1.36 -5.01
C ILE A 209 -17.76 1.06 -6.12
N LEU A 210 -17.78 1.82 -7.22
CA LEU A 210 -16.81 1.66 -8.31
C LEU A 210 -15.37 1.94 -7.84
N ALA A 211 -15.18 2.96 -7.00
CA ALA A 211 -13.88 3.24 -6.39
C ALA A 211 -13.41 2.09 -5.49
N ASP A 212 -14.31 1.51 -4.67
CA ASP A 212 -13.99 0.38 -3.80
C ASP A 212 -13.62 -0.89 -4.58
N VAL A 213 -14.39 -1.21 -5.62
CA VAL A 213 -14.11 -2.35 -6.51
C VAL A 213 -12.75 -2.17 -7.19
N ARG A 214 -12.47 -0.98 -7.72
CA ARG A 214 -11.17 -0.66 -8.32
C ARG A 214 -10.02 -0.84 -7.33
N ASN A 215 -10.16 -0.32 -6.11
CA ASN A 215 -9.14 -0.42 -5.07
C ASN A 215 -8.91 -1.87 -4.62
N ALA A 216 -9.94 -2.71 -4.64
CA ALA A 216 -9.82 -4.13 -4.37
C ALA A 216 -9.02 -4.85 -5.47
N ILE A 217 -9.33 -4.60 -6.75
CA ILE A 217 -8.63 -5.25 -7.87
C ILE A 217 -7.18 -4.76 -7.98
N THR A 218 -6.94 -3.46 -7.76
CA THR A 218 -5.58 -2.90 -7.74
C THR A 218 -4.71 -3.63 -6.71
N ARG A 219 -5.24 -3.88 -5.51
CA ARG A 219 -4.55 -4.68 -4.47
C ARG A 219 -4.35 -6.14 -4.90
N MET A 220 -5.33 -6.76 -5.57
CA MET A 220 -5.18 -8.13 -6.08
C MET A 220 -4.11 -8.25 -7.19
N ARG A 221 -3.81 -7.15 -7.91
CA ARG A 221 -2.79 -7.11 -8.98
C ARG A 221 -1.38 -6.83 -8.47
N MET A 222 -1.22 -6.46 -7.20
CA MET A 222 0.10 -6.21 -6.61
C MET A 222 0.87 -7.52 -6.48
N GLN A 223 2.15 -7.47 -6.83
CA GLN A 223 3.07 -8.59 -6.74
C GLN A 223 4.27 -8.21 -5.85
N ARG A 224 4.68 -9.13 -4.98
CA ARG A 224 5.90 -8.98 -4.18
C ARG A 224 7.14 -9.03 -5.05
N LEU A 225 8.09 -8.13 -4.79
CA LEU A 225 9.36 -8.03 -5.51
C LEU A 225 10.24 -9.30 -5.41
N GLU A 226 10.04 -10.13 -4.39
CA GLU A 226 10.66 -11.46 -4.26
C GLU A 226 10.60 -12.30 -5.54
N HIS A 227 9.48 -12.25 -6.27
CA HIS A 227 9.32 -12.99 -7.51
C HIS A 227 10.27 -12.50 -8.61
N LEU A 228 10.54 -11.19 -8.64
CA LEU A 228 11.53 -10.62 -9.56
C LEU A 228 12.94 -11.06 -9.14
N PHE A 229 13.23 -11.06 -7.84
CA PHE A 229 14.51 -11.49 -7.28
C PHE A 229 14.80 -12.97 -7.48
N GLY A 230 13.80 -13.85 -7.54
CA GLY A 230 14.01 -15.29 -7.70
C GLY A 230 14.81 -15.70 -8.95
N SER A 231 14.72 -14.92 -10.03
CA SER A 231 15.44 -15.21 -11.29
C SER A 231 16.86 -14.62 -11.35
N LEU A 232 17.16 -13.61 -10.53
CA LEU A 232 18.41 -12.85 -10.61
C LEU A 232 19.65 -13.64 -10.16
N PRO A 233 19.63 -14.46 -9.08
CA PRO A 233 20.79 -15.23 -8.64
C PRO A 233 21.34 -16.15 -9.72
N ARG A 234 20.46 -16.79 -10.49
CA ARG A 234 20.85 -17.68 -11.60
C ARG A 234 21.56 -16.89 -12.70
N LEU A 235 20.98 -15.75 -13.10
CA LEU A 235 21.58 -14.86 -14.09
C LEU A 235 22.95 -14.33 -13.65
N VAL A 236 23.10 -13.94 -12.37
CA VAL A 236 24.37 -13.49 -11.83
C VAL A 236 25.40 -14.62 -11.83
N ARG A 237 25.01 -15.84 -11.43
CA ARG A 237 25.91 -17.01 -11.43
C ARG A 237 26.39 -17.37 -12.84
N ASP A 238 25.49 -17.35 -13.82
CA ASP A 238 25.82 -17.67 -15.21
C ASP A 238 26.80 -16.63 -15.79
N LEU A 239 26.54 -15.33 -15.57
CA LEU A 239 27.45 -14.25 -15.98
C LEU A 239 28.80 -14.30 -15.23
N SER A 240 28.78 -14.64 -13.95
CA SER A 240 29.99 -14.79 -13.12
C SER A 240 30.91 -15.88 -13.67
N ASN A 241 30.32 -17.02 -14.09
CA ASN A 241 31.05 -18.13 -14.70
C ASN A 241 31.58 -17.80 -16.10
N GLU A 242 30.78 -17.14 -16.94
CA GLU A 242 31.17 -16.72 -18.29
C GLU A 242 32.36 -15.75 -18.26
N LEU A 243 32.35 -14.80 -17.32
CA LEU A 243 33.36 -13.73 -17.23
C LEU A 243 34.51 -14.07 -16.25
N GLY A 244 34.46 -15.22 -15.57
CA GLY A 244 35.49 -15.66 -14.62
C GLY A 244 35.62 -14.78 -13.38
N LYS A 245 34.54 -14.14 -12.94
CA LYS A 245 34.49 -13.30 -11.73
C LYS A 245 33.79 -14.07 -10.60
N GLN A 246 33.97 -13.66 -9.35
CA GLN A 246 33.23 -14.20 -8.21
C GLN A 246 32.34 -13.09 -7.63
N VAL A 247 31.02 -13.32 -7.61
CA VAL A 247 30.04 -12.32 -7.18
C VAL A 247 29.06 -12.93 -6.19
N MET A 248 28.85 -12.24 -5.07
CA MET A 248 27.81 -12.53 -4.09
C MET A 248 26.67 -11.53 -4.26
N VAL A 249 25.44 -12.03 -4.18
CA VAL A 249 24.24 -11.20 -4.32
C VAL A 249 23.54 -11.09 -2.97
N ASP A 250 23.14 -9.88 -2.61
CA ASP A 250 22.39 -9.57 -1.40
C ASP A 250 21.06 -8.90 -1.76
N PHE A 251 19.97 -9.32 -1.14
CA PHE A 251 18.62 -8.79 -1.40
C PHE A 251 17.98 -8.27 -0.11
N GLU A 252 17.54 -7.02 -0.14
CA GLU A 252 16.81 -6.36 0.94
C GLU A 252 15.47 -5.82 0.42
N GLY A 253 14.39 -5.99 1.19
CA GLY A 253 13.08 -5.42 0.86
C GLY A 253 12.29 -6.19 -0.21
N GLY A 254 12.48 -7.51 -0.33
CA GLY A 254 11.70 -8.36 -1.25
C GLY A 254 10.19 -8.38 -1.00
N GLU A 255 9.79 -8.04 0.23
CA GLU A 255 8.41 -7.93 0.70
C GLU A 255 7.66 -6.72 0.12
N VAL A 256 8.36 -5.78 -0.54
CA VAL A 256 7.71 -4.61 -1.17
C VAL A 256 6.81 -5.09 -2.31
N GLU A 257 5.58 -4.58 -2.31
CA GLU A 257 4.57 -4.87 -3.32
C GLU A 257 4.61 -3.82 -4.44
N LEU A 258 4.61 -4.27 -5.69
CA LEU A 258 4.60 -3.43 -6.88
C LEU A 258 3.58 -3.99 -7.88
N ASP A 259 2.97 -3.12 -8.67
CA ASP A 259 2.07 -3.51 -9.74
C ASP A 259 2.72 -4.47 -10.75
N ARG A 260 2.02 -5.55 -11.14
CA ARG A 260 2.53 -6.57 -12.09
C ARG A 260 3.13 -5.97 -13.37
N GLU A 261 2.45 -5.00 -13.98
CA GLU A 261 2.92 -4.39 -15.24
C GLU A 261 4.24 -3.64 -15.02
N MET A 262 4.40 -3.01 -13.85
CA MET A 262 5.65 -2.37 -13.46
C MET A 262 6.76 -3.41 -13.19
N VAL A 263 6.44 -4.55 -12.58
CA VAL A 263 7.39 -5.66 -12.36
C VAL A 263 7.94 -6.17 -13.69
N GLU A 264 7.07 -6.44 -14.67
CA GLU A 264 7.47 -6.91 -16.00
C GLU A 264 8.33 -5.88 -16.74
N MET A 265 7.93 -4.60 -16.70
CA MET A 265 8.65 -3.52 -17.37
C MET A 265 10.03 -3.21 -16.77
N VAL A 266 10.23 -3.48 -15.48
CA VAL A 266 11.49 -3.21 -14.76
C VAL A 266 12.49 -4.37 -14.87
N ARG A 267 12.01 -5.57 -15.20
CA ARG A 267 12.84 -6.79 -15.32
C ARG A 267 14.00 -6.62 -16.32
N ASP A 268 13.71 -6.09 -17.51
CA ASP A 268 14.71 -5.88 -18.56
C ASP A 268 15.76 -4.82 -18.18
N PRO A 269 15.37 -3.60 -17.73
CA PRO A 269 16.28 -2.62 -17.14
C PRO A 269 17.20 -3.19 -16.06
N LEU A 270 16.67 -3.95 -15.10
CA LEU A 270 17.46 -4.53 -14.02
C LEU A 270 18.48 -5.53 -14.56
N THR A 271 18.05 -6.44 -15.43
CA THR A 271 18.94 -7.43 -16.06
C THR A 271 20.14 -6.75 -16.73
N HIS A 272 19.90 -5.63 -17.38
CA HIS A 272 20.94 -4.88 -18.06
C HIS A 272 21.89 -4.17 -17.08
N ILE A 273 21.37 -3.51 -16.04
CA ILE A 273 22.20 -2.89 -14.99
C ILE A 273 23.11 -3.93 -14.33
N ILE A 274 22.58 -5.12 -14.05
CA ILE A 274 23.31 -6.24 -13.43
C ILE A 274 24.44 -6.71 -14.34
N ARG A 275 24.14 -6.91 -15.64
CA ARG A 275 25.16 -7.29 -16.61
C ARG A 275 26.30 -6.27 -16.65
N ASN A 276 25.99 -4.98 -16.70
CA ASN A 276 27.01 -3.93 -16.72
C ASN A 276 27.82 -3.87 -15.42
N ALA A 277 27.17 -4.09 -14.28
CA ALA A 277 27.86 -4.18 -12.99
C ALA A 277 28.85 -5.35 -12.97
N ILE A 278 28.48 -6.53 -13.49
CA ILE A 278 29.37 -7.70 -13.52
C ILE A 278 30.45 -7.56 -14.59
N ASP A 279 30.12 -7.13 -15.81
CA ASP A 279 31.05 -7.06 -16.93
C ASP A 279 32.08 -5.93 -16.76
N HIS A 280 31.62 -4.71 -16.46
CA HIS A 280 32.48 -3.53 -16.43
C HIS A 280 32.73 -2.97 -15.02
N GLY A 281 31.76 -3.12 -14.11
CA GLY A 281 31.87 -2.61 -12.74
C GLY A 281 32.86 -3.41 -11.89
N LEU A 282 32.58 -4.70 -11.70
CA LEU A 282 33.33 -5.60 -10.82
C LEU A 282 34.67 -6.00 -11.44
N GLU A 283 35.74 -5.90 -10.65
CA GLU A 283 37.07 -6.34 -11.03
C GLU A 283 37.26 -7.85 -10.84
N GLY A 284 38.23 -8.45 -11.54
CA GLY A 284 38.54 -9.87 -11.34
C GLY A 284 39.17 -10.14 -9.96
N PRO A 285 39.12 -11.39 -9.45
CA PRO A 285 39.61 -11.75 -8.11
C PRO A 285 41.02 -11.22 -7.80
N GLY A 286 41.96 -11.37 -8.75
CA GLY A 286 43.33 -10.89 -8.59
C GLY A 286 43.50 -9.37 -8.64
N GLU A 287 42.63 -8.64 -9.35
CA GLU A 287 42.60 -7.17 -9.35
C GLU A 287 42.03 -6.64 -8.02
N ARG A 288 41.01 -7.30 -7.48
CA ARG A 288 40.38 -6.93 -6.21
C ARG A 288 41.33 -7.06 -5.03
N ILE A 289 42.08 -8.15 -4.94
CA ILE A 289 43.10 -8.35 -3.90
C ILE A 289 44.19 -7.27 -3.97
N LYS A 290 44.60 -6.85 -5.19
CA LYS A 290 45.57 -5.75 -5.36
C LYS A 290 45.02 -4.38 -4.93
N ALA A 291 43.71 -4.20 -5.03
CA ALA A 291 43.01 -2.98 -4.63
C ALA A 291 42.57 -2.98 -3.16
N ASP A 292 43.05 -3.93 -2.34
CA ASP A 292 42.67 -4.13 -0.93
C ASP A 292 41.17 -4.39 -0.72
N LYS A 293 40.53 -5.04 -1.71
CA LYS A 293 39.14 -5.48 -1.67
C LYS A 293 39.04 -6.98 -1.45
N ARG A 294 37.87 -7.43 -0.97
CA ARG A 294 37.54 -8.86 -0.87
C ARG A 294 37.57 -9.51 -2.25
N GLU A 295 38.03 -10.76 -2.31
CA GLU A 295 38.10 -11.55 -3.55
C GLU A 295 36.73 -11.67 -4.24
N ILE A 296 35.68 -11.84 -3.44
CA ILE A 296 34.28 -11.92 -3.89
C ILE A 296 33.71 -10.49 -3.98
N GLY A 297 33.18 -10.13 -5.16
CA GLY A 297 32.42 -8.90 -5.38
C GLY A 297 31.05 -8.93 -4.75
N LEU A 298 30.54 -7.79 -4.30
CA LEU A 298 29.20 -7.67 -3.72
C LEU A 298 28.28 -6.91 -4.67
N LEU A 299 27.13 -7.51 -4.98
CA LEU A 299 26.02 -6.85 -5.68
C LEU A 299 24.80 -6.84 -4.76
N LYS A 300 24.39 -5.66 -4.32
CA LYS A 300 23.28 -5.46 -3.39
C LYS A 300 22.06 -4.87 -4.08
N PHE A 301 20.91 -5.47 -3.83
CA PHE A 301 19.59 -4.99 -4.25
C PHE A 301 18.81 -4.60 -3.02
N ALA A 302 18.31 -3.36 -2.98
CA ALA A 302 17.45 -2.90 -1.90
C ALA A 302 16.20 -2.23 -2.46
N ALA A 303 15.03 -2.68 -2.05
CA ALA A 303 13.76 -2.03 -2.36
C ALA A 303 13.20 -1.35 -1.13
N ARG A 304 12.75 -0.10 -1.28
CA ARG A 304 12.06 0.65 -0.22
C ARG A 304 10.85 1.38 -0.76
N GLN A 305 9.75 1.31 -0.05
CA GLN A 305 8.56 2.10 -0.34
C GLN A 305 8.58 3.38 0.50
N SER A 306 8.33 4.52 -0.13
CA SER A 306 8.13 5.81 0.53
C SER A 306 6.93 6.51 -0.09
N GLY A 307 5.81 6.54 0.64
CA GLY A 307 4.54 7.04 0.13
C GLY A 307 4.06 6.26 -1.11
N ASN A 308 3.77 6.98 -2.20
CA ASN A 308 3.34 6.41 -3.49
C ASN A 308 4.49 6.10 -4.46
N ARG A 309 5.74 6.09 -3.97
CA ARG A 309 6.92 5.76 -4.79
C ARG A 309 7.69 4.60 -4.19
N ILE A 310 8.21 3.76 -5.07
CA ILE A 310 9.17 2.70 -4.75
C ILE A 310 10.54 3.16 -5.22
N THR A 311 11.53 3.06 -4.33
CA THR A 311 12.93 3.29 -4.65
C THR A 311 13.64 1.95 -4.66
N LEU A 312 14.09 1.51 -5.84
CA LEU A 312 14.97 0.36 -6.02
C LEU A 312 16.41 0.86 -6.10
N THR A 313 17.27 0.30 -5.26
CA THR A 313 18.70 0.62 -5.22
C THR A 313 19.47 -0.61 -5.65
N ILE A 314 20.32 -0.48 -6.66
CA ILE A 314 21.24 -1.52 -7.11
C ILE A 314 22.65 -1.00 -6.91
N SER A 315 23.44 -1.65 -6.06
CA SER A 315 24.80 -1.20 -5.72
C SER A 315 25.81 -2.30 -5.93
N ASP A 316 26.93 -1.97 -6.57
CA ASP A 316 28.13 -2.79 -6.64
C ASP A 316 29.29 -2.17 -5.84
N ASP A 317 30.27 -2.98 -5.46
CA ASP A 317 31.51 -2.56 -4.79
C ASP A 317 32.74 -2.58 -5.75
N GLY A 318 32.48 -2.40 -7.04
CA GLY A 318 33.45 -2.48 -8.12
C GLY A 318 34.34 -1.24 -8.25
N ARG A 319 34.92 -1.07 -9.45
CA ARG A 319 35.90 0.01 -9.71
C ARG A 319 35.28 1.41 -9.78
N GLY A 320 33.95 1.50 -9.86
CA GLY A 320 33.22 2.74 -10.11
C GLY A 320 33.31 3.19 -11.58
N ILE A 321 32.60 4.27 -11.92
CA ILE A 321 32.56 4.84 -13.26
C ILE A 321 33.77 5.77 -13.43
N ASN A 322 34.55 5.55 -14.49
CA ASN A 322 35.63 6.47 -14.86
C ASN A 322 35.04 7.68 -15.62
N ILE A 323 34.69 8.71 -14.86
CA ILE A 323 34.06 9.94 -15.35
C ILE A 323 34.96 10.68 -16.34
N GLU A 324 36.28 10.70 -16.09
CA GLU A 324 37.24 11.41 -16.95
C GLU A 324 37.32 10.80 -18.34
N ARG A 325 37.32 9.47 -18.44
CA ARG A 325 37.25 8.75 -19.72
C ARG A 325 35.92 8.98 -20.44
N LEU A 326 34.83 8.98 -19.69
CA LEU A 326 33.49 9.22 -20.23
C LEU A 326 33.37 10.65 -20.80
N ALA A 327 33.85 11.63 -20.06
CA ALA A 327 33.97 13.03 -20.46
C ALA A 327 34.83 13.18 -21.74
N ALA A 328 36.01 12.56 -21.76
CA ALA A 328 36.90 12.60 -22.93
C ALA A 328 36.26 11.97 -24.18
N LYS A 329 35.55 10.84 -24.01
CA LYS A 329 34.78 10.21 -25.10
C LYS A 329 33.63 11.10 -25.58
N ALA A 330 32.93 11.80 -24.67
CA ALA A 330 31.85 12.72 -25.02
C ALA A 330 32.35 13.94 -25.83
N VAL A 331 33.53 14.45 -25.49
CA VAL A 331 34.18 15.52 -26.26
C VAL A 331 34.67 15.02 -27.61
N ALA A 332 35.28 13.83 -27.66
CA ALA A 332 35.74 13.23 -28.93
C ALA A 332 34.58 12.88 -29.88
N ALA A 333 33.43 12.49 -29.33
CA ALA A 333 32.20 12.25 -30.08
C ALA A 333 31.50 13.54 -30.54
N GLY A 334 31.98 14.72 -30.12
CA GLY A 334 31.41 16.01 -30.49
C GLY A 334 30.06 16.32 -29.83
N ILE A 335 29.67 15.57 -28.78
CA ILE A 335 28.41 15.77 -28.07
C ILE A 335 28.49 17.00 -27.17
N TYR A 336 29.66 17.23 -26.56
CA TYR A 336 29.92 18.38 -25.70
C TYR A 336 31.31 18.97 -26.01
N SER A 337 31.48 20.28 -25.80
CA SER A 337 32.80 20.92 -25.82
C SER A 337 33.54 20.73 -24.50
N GLN A 338 34.88 20.84 -24.53
CA GLN A 338 35.70 20.72 -23.33
C GLN A 338 35.29 21.75 -22.24
N ALA A 339 34.96 22.98 -22.66
CA ALA A 339 34.52 24.03 -21.75
C ALA A 339 33.17 23.70 -21.08
N GLU A 340 32.24 23.07 -21.80
CA GLU A 340 30.95 22.65 -21.23
C GLU A 340 31.14 21.52 -20.22
N VAL A 341 31.97 20.52 -20.54
CA VAL A 341 32.27 19.39 -19.63
C VAL A 341 32.99 19.86 -18.37
N ASP A 342 33.91 20.82 -18.48
CA ASP A 342 34.62 21.38 -17.33
C ASP A 342 33.68 22.16 -16.40
N ALA A 343 32.64 22.81 -16.95
CA ALA A 343 31.61 23.53 -16.21
C ALA A 343 30.54 22.62 -15.57
N MET A 344 30.45 21.35 -15.95
CA MET A 344 29.44 20.43 -15.41
C MET A 344 29.66 20.09 -13.94
N SER A 345 28.56 20.03 -13.18
CA SER A 345 28.56 19.47 -11.82
C SER A 345 28.88 17.97 -11.84
N GLN A 346 29.41 17.43 -10.72
CA GLN A 346 29.73 16.01 -10.61
C GLN A 346 28.52 15.10 -10.89
N ARG A 347 27.33 15.50 -10.43
CA ARG A 347 26.08 14.78 -10.73
C ARG A 347 25.81 14.74 -12.23
N ARG A 348 25.96 15.87 -12.95
CA ARG A 348 25.75 15.93 -14.39
C ARG A 348 26.79 15.10 -15.16
N LYS A 349 28.03 15.02 -14.67
CA LYS A 349 29.06 14.16 -15.27
C LYS A 349 28.73 12.68 -15.16
N HIS A 350 28.11 12.22 -14.06
CA HIS A 350 27.61 10.84 -13.98
C HIS A 350 26.48 10.55 -14.98
N TYR A 351 25.65 11.56 -15.29
CA TYR A 351 24.56 11.42 -16.27
C TYR A 351 25.03 11.19 -17.71
N LEU A 352 26.30 11.47 -18.03
CA LEU A 352 26.87 11.21 -19.35
C LEU A 352 26.79 9.72 -19.74
N ILE A 353 26.65 8.80 -18.78
CA ILE A 353 26.51 7.37 -19.06
C ILE A 353 25.21 7.05 -19.80
N PHE A 354 24.20 7.91 -19.68
CA PHE A 354 22.90 7.75 -20.33
C PHE A 354 22.83 8.42 -21.71
N GLU A 355 23.93 9.01 -22.21
CA GLU A 355 23.96 9.63 -23.53
C GLU A 355 24.00 8.57 -24.64
N PRO A 356 23.17 8.68 -25.69
CA PRO A 356 23.13 7.70 -26.77
C PRO A 356 24.49 7.53 -27.44
N GLY A 357 24.91 6.28 -27.64
CA GLY A 357 26.17 5.95 -28.32
C GLY A 357 27.43 6.18 -27.48
N LEU A 358 27.32 6.58 -26.21
CA LEU A 358 28.46 6.72 -25.31
C LEU A 358 28.67 5.44 -24.49
N SER A 359 29.68 4.64 -24.83
CA SER A 359 30.11 3.50 -24.01
C SER A 359 31.60 3.60 -23.65
N THR A 360 31.95 3.13 -22.47
CA THR A 360 33.34 3.14 -21.98
C THR A 360 34.18 2.03 -22.59
N ALA A 361 33.58 1.00 -23.21
CA ALA A 361 34.30 -0.09 -23.88
C ALA A 361 35.01 0.38 -25.17
N ASP A 362 36.20 -0.16 -25.43
CA ASP A 362 37.02 0.14 -26.62
C ASP A 362 36.79 -0.89 -27.76
N GLU A 363 36.15 -2.03 -27.47
CA GLU A 363 35.71 -3.04 -28.44
C GLU A 363 34.23 -3.37 -28.26
N VAL A 364 33.51 -3.56 -29.38
CA VAL A 364 32.12 -4.04 -29.38
C VAL A 364 32.14 -5.55 -29.17
N SER A 365 31.83 -6.01 -27.96
CA SER A 365 31.68 -7.44 -27.66
C SER A 365 30.62 -8.08 -28.58
N SER A 366 30.98 -9.21 -29.20
CA SER A 366 30.14 -9.99 -30.12
C SER A 366 28.89 -10.60 -29.48
N VAL A 367 28.72 -10.46 -28.16
CA VAL A 367 27.53 -10.91 -27.41
C VAL A 367 26.47 -9.79 -27.29
N SER A 368 26.79 -8.56 -27.72
CA SER A 368 25.90 -7.39 -27.68
C SER A 368 25.07 -7.19 -28.97
N GLY A 369 24.55 -8.30 -29.54
CA GLY A 369 23.80 -8.32 -30.80
C GLY A 369 22.44 -7.60 -30.81
N ARG A 370 22.09 -6.82 -29.78
CA ARG A 370 20.86 -6.00 -29.73
C ARG A 370 21.07 -4.52 -29.37
N GLY A 371 22.30 -4.04 -29.19
CA GLY A 371 22.59 -2.61 -29.09
C GLY A 371 21.81 -1.87 -27.99
N VAL A 372 21.69 -2.45 -26.80
CA VAL A 372 21.01 -1.81 -25.66
C VAL A 372 22.06 -1.07 -24.84
N GLY A 373 22.08 0.26 -24.86
CA GLY A 373 22.92 1.06 -23.96
C GLY A 373 22.19 1.46 -22.68
N MET A 374 22.88 2.19 -21.81
CA MET A 374 22.24 2.75 -20.61
C MET A 374 21.18 3.81 -20.93
N ASP A 375 21.25 4.41 -22.11
CA ASP A 375 20.21 5.26 -22.71
C ASP A 375 18.87 4.53 -22.86
N VAL A 376 18.87 3.27 -23.32
CA VAL A 376 17.66 2.46 -23.45
C VAL A 376 17.08 2.08 -22.10
N VAL A 377 17.92 1.77 -21.12
CA VAL A 377 17.50 1.50 -19.74
C VAL A 377 16.84 2.73 -19.13
N ARG A 378 17.44 3.91 -19.29
CA ARG A 378 16.84 5.19 -18.87
C ARG A 378 15.49 5.40 -19.55
N ALA A 379 15.42 5.29 -20.87
CA ALA A 379 14.19 5.48 -21.63
C ALA A 379 13.08 4.49 -21.23
N ASN A 380 13.43 3.24 -20.90
CA ASN A 380 12.48 2.24 -20.41
C ASN A 380 11.92 2.63 -19.02
N ILE A 381 12.77 3.06 -18.09
CA ILE A 381 12.34 3.49 -16.75
C ILE A 381 11.50 4.77 -16.82
N GLU A 382 11.88 5.72 -17.68
CA GLU A 382 11.12 6.96 -17.84
C GLU A 382 9.78 6.74 -18.56
N ARG A 383 9.68 5.80 -19.51
CA ARG A 383 8.40 5.40 -20.15
C ARG A 383 7.36 4.94 -19.15
N VAL A 384 7.80 4.43 -18.02
CA VAL A 384 6.95 3.89 -16.95
C VAL A 384 6.60 4.98 -15.92
N GLY A 385 7.02 6.23 -16.13
CA GLY A 385 6.83 7.33 -15.18
C GLY A 385 7.80 7.28 -14.01
N GLY A 386 8.86 6.48 -14.13
CA GLY A 386 9.96 6.44 -13.17
C GLY A 386 11.09 7.41 -13.51
N SER A 387 12.07 7.49 -12.63
CA SER A 387 13.32 8.21 -12.86
C SER A 387 14.50 7.38 -12.39
N ILE A 388 15.62 7.46 -13.11
CA ILE A 388 16.89 6.82 -12.73
C ILE A 388 17.93 7.86 -12.34
N ASP A 389 18.57 7.67 -11.19
CA ASP A 389 19.72 8.44 -10.71
C ASP A 389 20.92 7.48 -10.56
N VAL A 390 22.13 8.01 -10.68
CA VAL A 390 23.38 7.25 -10.49
C VAL A 390 24.34 8.00 -9.58
N ALA A 391 24.95 7.28 -8.65
CA ALA A 391 26.07 7.75 -7.84
C ALA A 391 27.22 6.75 -7.99
N SER A 392 28.42 7.23 -8.26
CA SER A 392 29.60 6.38 -8.35
C SER A 392 30.78 7.06 -7.69
N LYS A 393 31.66 6.25 -7.12
CA LYS A 393 32.93 6.70 -6.59
C LYS A 393 34.04 5.78 -7.08
N PRO A 394 35.11 6.32 -7.67
CA PRO A 394 36.24 5.52 -8.12
C PRO A 394 36.78 4.65 -6.97
N GLY A 395 36.86 3.34 -7.20
CA GLY A 395 37.34 2.36 -6.23
C GLY A 395 36.34 1.94 -5.14
N GLU A 396 35.22 2.63 -4.95
CA GLU A 396 34.17 2.25 -3.96
C GLU A 396 32.94 1.59 -4.61
N GLY A 397 32.78 1.71 -5.93
CA GLY A 397 31.69 1.09 -6.70
C GLY A 397 30.66 2.06 -7.24
N THR A 398 29.54 1.54 -7.71
CA THR A 398 28.44 2.32 -8.31
C THR A 398 27.10 1.94 -7.71
N SER A 399 26.22 2.92 -7.54
CA SER A 399 24.84 2.74 -7.07
C SER A 399 23.87 3.40 -8.05
N PHE A 400 22.91 2.62 -8.53
CA PHE A 400 21.77 3.08 -9.32
C PHE A 400 20.53 3.18 -8.44
N TYR A 401 19.79 4.27 -8.55
CA TYR A 401 18.55 4.52 -7.84
C TYR A 401 17.41 4.68 -8.84
N LEU A 402 16.52 3.69 -8.90
CA LEU A 402 15.33 3.70 -9.74
C LEU A 402 14.15 4.08 -8.86
N LYS A 403 13.52 5.22 -9.15
CA LYS A 403 12.33 5.69 -8.44
C LYS A 403 11.12 5.44 -9.34
N LEU A 404 10.28 4.50 -8.96
CA LEU A 404 9.11 4.05 -9.71
C LEU A 404 7.82 4.48 -9.00
N PRO A 405 6.75 4.80 -9.73
CA PRO A 405 5.42 4.92 -9.12
C PRO A 405 4.93 3.55 -8.64
N LEU A 406 4.13 3.53 -7.56
CA LEU A 406 3.55 2.29 -7.03
C LEU A 406 2.54 1.67 -8.02
N THR A 407 1.79 2.51 -8.74
CA THR A 407 0.75 2.12 -9.71
C THR A 407 0.63 3.12 -10.88
N LEU A 408 0.14 2.66 -12.03
CA LEU A 408 -0.42 3.55 -13.06
C LEU A 408 -1.66 4.24 -12.47
N SER A 409 -1.52 5.54 -12.17
CA SER A 409 -2.39 6.22 -11.22
C SER A 409 -3.61 6.86 -11.90
N ILE A 410 -4.81 6.43 -11.50
CA ILE A 410 -6.02 7.23 -11.66
C ILE A 410 -6.02 8.29 -10.56
N ILE A 411 -5.98 9.57 -10.92
CA ILE A 411 -5.91 10.69 -9.99
C ILE A 411 -7.20 11.50 -10.09
N ALA A 412 -7.80 11.86 -8.95
CA ALA A 412 -8.85 12.86 -8.93
C ALA A 412 -8.22 14.22 -9.21
N ALA A 413 -8.52 14.82 -10.37
CA ALA A 413 -7.93 16.07 -10.80
C ALA A 413 -9.00 17.15 -11.03
N LEU A 414 -8.63 18.40 -10.76
CA LEU A 414 -9.35 19.60 -11.14
C LEU A 414 -8.84 20.07 -12.51
N THR A 415 -9.74 20.24 -13.47
CA THR A 415 -9.46 20.76 -14.81
C THR A 415 -9.50 22.28 -14.80
N VAL A 416 -8.38 22.91 -15.14
CA VAL A 416 -8.20 24.36 -15.20
C VAL A 416 -7.85 24.82 -16.62
N GLY A 417 -8.24 26.05 -16.95
CA GLY A 417 -8.00 26.67 -18.24
C GLY A 417 -6.91 27.73 -18.18
N SER A 418 -6.06 27.76 -19.20
CA SER A 418 -5.16 28.87 -19.45
C SER A 418 -4.91 29.02 -20.95
N ASP A 419 -5.11 30.23 -21.48
CA ASP A 419 -4.97 30.63 -22.87
C ASP A 419 -5.70 29.69 -23.86
N GLY A 420 -6.93 29.31 -23.49
CA GLY A 420 -7.78 28.41 -24.29
C GLY A 420 -7.35 26.93 -24.26
N GLN A 421 -6.30 26.56 -23.53
CA GLN A 421 -5.89 25.17 -23.27
C GLN A 421 -6.38 24.70 -21.91
N ARG A 422 -6.52 23.37 -21.76
CA ARG A 422 -6.94 22.73 -20.51
C ARG A 422 -5.78 21.96 -19.88
N TYR A 423 -5.67 22.08 -18.57
CA TYR A 423 -4.67 21.43 -17.73
C TYR A 423 -5.34 20.74 -16.55
N ALA A 424 -4.75 19.67 -16.05
CA ALA A 424 -5.20 18.97 -14.86
C ALA A 424 -4.32 19.29 -13.66
N ILE A 425 -4.93 19.50 -12.51
CA ILE A 425 -4.26 19.69 -11.22
C ILE A 425 -4.78 18.63 -10.26
N PRO A 426 -3.94 17.87 -9.53
CA PRO A 426 -4.43 16.94 -8.52
C PRO A 426 -5.30 17.65 -7.47
N ARG A 427 -6.53 17.18 -7.27
CA ARG A 427 -7.49 17.77 -6.31
C ARG A 427 -6.95 17.76 -4.89
N SER A 428 -6.09 16.79 -4.55
CA SER A 428 -5.44 16.68 -3.25
C SER A 428 -4.62 17.91 -2.85
N TYR A 429 -4.16 18.70 -3.83
CA TYR A 429 -3.43 19.93 -3.58
C TYR A 429 -4.31 21.18 -3.52
N VAL A 430 -5.58 21.09 -3.94
CA VAL A 430 -6.48 22.23 -4.00
C VAL A 430 -7.11 22.43 -2.63
N GLU A 431 -6.77 23.54 -1.97
CA GLU A 431 -7.36 23.93 -0.69
C GLU A 431 -8.68 24.69 -0.90
N GLU A 432 -8.65 25.70 -1.76
CA GLU A 432 -9.81 26.57 -2.02
C GLU A 432 -9.71 27.18 -3.43
N ILE A 433 -10.84 27.60 -3.99
CA ILE A 433 -10.91 28.32 -5.27
C ILE A 433 -11.60 29.65 -5.00
N VAL A 434 -10.95 30.75 -5.35
CA VAL A 434 -11.44 32.11 -5.08
C VAL A 434 -11.36 32.96 -6.34
N PHE A 435 -12.26 33.94 -6.47
CA PHE A 435 -12.23 34.88 -7.59
C PHE A 435 -11.39 36.09 -7.21
N GLY A 436 -10.47 36.51 -8.10
CA GLY A 436 -9.60 37.68 -7.88
C GLY A 436 -10.36 38.97 -7.57
N SER A 437 -11.61 39.10 -8.03
CA SER A 437 -12.49 40.25 -7.79
C SER A 437 -13.18 40.26 -6.43
N SER A 438 -12.89 39.29 -5.56
CA SER A 438 -13.51 39.22 -4.23
C SER A 438 -12.93 40.29 -3.32
N ASP A 439 -13.79 41.00 -2.57
CA ASP A 439 -13.41 42.06 -1.61
C ASP A 439 -12.44 41.62 -0.50
N HIS A 440 -12.17 40.32 -0.39
CA HIS A 440 -11.27 39.71 0.59
C HIS A 440 -9.88 39.36 0.02
N ILE A 441 -9.58 39.76 -1.21
CA ILE A 441 -8.30 39.50 -1.88
C ILE A 441 -7.61 40.82 -2.20
N ASP A 442 -6.56 41.13 -1.45
CA ASP A 442 -5.69 42.27 -1.73
C ASP A 442 -4.41 41.81 -2.43
N PHE A 443 -4.15 42.32 -3.63
CA PHE A 443 -2.92 42.08 -4.36
C PHE A 443 -1.81 43.05 -3.90
N ALA A 444 -0.61 42.53 -3.68
CA ALA A 444 0.58 43.30 -3.36
C ALA A 444 1.79 42.79 -4.15
N GLU A 445 2.76 43.65 -4.42
CA GLU A 445 4.04 43.26 -5.02
C GLU A 445 5.15 43.26 -3.98
N ALA A 446 6.00 42.25 -3.99
CA ALA A 446 7.21 42.15 -3.17
C ALA A 446 8.38 41.66 -4.03
N GLY A 447 9.20 42.61 -4.52
CA GLY A 447 10.24 42.31 -5.50
C GLY A 447 9.63 41.85 -6.83
N ASP A 448 10.13 40.73 -7.36
CA ASP A 448 9.64 40.13 -8.61
C ASP A 448 8.43 39.18 -8.38
N ARG A 449 7.86 39.17 -7.18
CA ARG A 449 6.77 38.24 -6.81
C ARG A 449 5.50 38.99 -6.44
N ARG A 450 4.38 38.49 -6.95
CA ARG A 450 3.06 38.95 -6.55
C ARG A 450 2.58 38.14 -5.34
N LEU A 451 1.98 38.84 -4.39
CA LEU A 451 1.41 38.29 -3.17
C LEU A 451 -0.08 38.62 -3.15
N ILE A 452 -0.89 37.70 -2.63
CA ILE A 452 -2.29 37.98 -2.28
C ILE A 452 -2.44 37.92 -0.77
N THR A 453 -3.30 38.77 -0.21
CA THR A 453 -3.74 38.62 1.18
C THR A 453 -4.99 37.77 1.17
N PHE A 454 -4.91 36.56 1.71
CA PHE A 454 -6.03 35.65 1.86
C PHE A 454 -6.23 35.35 3.35
N ARG A 455 -7.41 35.70 3.90
CA ARG A 455 -7.72 35.59 5.34
C ARG A 455 -6.63 36.20 6.24
N GLY A 456 -6.13 37.38 5.87
CA GLY A 456 -5.07 38.08 6.60
C GLY A 456 -3.65 37.53 6.42
N LYS A 457 -3.47 36.42 5.69
CA LYS A 457 -2.15 35.82 5.41
C LYS A 457 -1.68 36.20 4.00
N ARG A 458 -0.43 36.63 3.89
CA ARG A 458 0.20 36.89 2.58
C ARG A 458 0.66 35.58 1.96
N VAL A 459 0.05 35.22 0.85
CA VAL A 459 0.31 34.00 0.09
C VAL A 459 0.92 34.38 -1.26
N PRO A 460 2.02 33.75 -1.70
CA PRO A 460 2.57 34.03 -3.02
C PRO A 460 1.60 33.60 -4.12
N CYS A 461 1.51 34.41 -5.16
CA CYS A 461 0.59 34.21 -6.27
C CYS A 461 1.35 34.09 -7.59
N LEU A 462 1.11 33.02 -8.33
CA LEU A 462 1.71 32.74 -9.63
C LEU A 462 0.64 32.69 -10.71
N SER A 463 0.98 33.17 -11.91
CA SER A 463 0.15 32.99 -13.11
C SER A 463 0.47 31.68 -13.82
N LEU A 464 -0.55 30.86 -14.12
CA LEU A 464 -0.37 29.68 -14.97
C LEU A 464 0.09 30.08 -16.39
N ALA A 465 -0.43 31.18 -16.94
CA ALA A 465 -0.02 31.67 -18.26
C ALA A 465 1.45 32.12 -18.28
N ALA A 466 1.93 32.76 -17.21
CA ALA A 466 3.33 33.14 -17.07
C ALA A 466 4.24 31.92 -16.89
N ILE A 467 3.82 30.93 -16.10
CA ILE A 467 4.56 29.65 -15.92
C ILE A 467 4.71 28.93 -17.26
N LEU A 468 3.68 28.93 -18.09
CA LEU A 468 3.66 28.28 -19.40
C LEU A 468 4.35 29.11 -20.50
N GLY A 469 4.68 30.37 -20.23
CA GLY A 469 5.29 31.29 -21.18
C GLY A 469 4.34 31.77 -22.29
N THR A 470 3.03 31.65 -22.10
CA THR A 470 2.01 32.08 -23.08
C THR A 470 1.67 33.57 -22.95
N GLN A 471 1.73 34.12 -21.74
CA GLN A 471 1.56 35.56 -21.47
C GLN A 471 2.54 36.04 -20.40
N ALA A 472 2.90 37.33 -20.47
CA ALA A 472 3.70 37.97 -19.42
C ALA A 472 2.82 38.34 -18.21
N ASP A 473 3.39 38.23 -17.00
CA ASP A 473 2.69 38.46 -15.72
C ASP A 473 2.08 39.87 -15.61
N ASP A 474 2.74 40.86 -16.23
CA ASP A 474 2.33 42.27 -16.26
C ASP A 474 1.13 42.55 -17.18
N ALA A 475 0.83 41.64 -18.11
CA ALA A 475 -0.26 41.79 -19.07
C ALA A 475 -1.58 41.18 -18.59
N MET A 476 -1.59 40.53 -17.42
CA MET A 476 -2.72 39.75 -16.94
C MET A 476 -3.67 40.58 -16.08
N ASP A 477 -4.98 40.37 -16.26
CA ASP A 477 -6.01 40.97 -15.42
C ASP A 477 -6.27 40.05 -14.21
N TRP A 478 -5.57 40.35 -13.12
CA TRP A 478 -5.60 39.55 -11.90
C TRP A 478 -6.94 39.62 -11.16
N GLU A 479 -7.64 40.74 -11.25
CA GLU A 479 -8.96 40.92 -10.65
C GLU A 479 -10.02 40.09 -11.40
N ALA A 480 -9.86 39.91 -12.72
CA ALA A 480 -10.73 39.04 -13.51
C ALA A 480 -10.36 37.54 -13.46
N SER A 481 -9.21 37.19 -12.86
CA SER A 481 -8.69 35.82 -12.85
C SER A 481 -9.31 34.96 -11.74
N THR A 482 -9.38 33.64 -11.99
CA THR A 482 -9.73 32.67 -10.93
C THR A 482 -8.45 32.22 -10.25
N LEU A 483 -8.40 32.24 -8.92
CA LEU A 483 -7.24 31.83 -8.13
C LEU A 483 -7.52 30.48 -7.48
N VAL A 484 -6.66 29.50 -7.73
CA VAL A 484 -6.67 28.19 -7.09
C VAL A 484 -5.64 28.21 -5.96
N LEU A 485 -6.08 28.13 -4.71
CA LEU A 485 -5.17 27.98 -3.58
C LEU A 485 -4.67 26.55 -3.51
N VAL A 486 -3.35 26.43 -3.60
CA VAL A 486 -2.63 25.17 -3.63
C VAL A 486 -1.89 25.01 -2.31
N ARG A 487 -2.16 23.91 -1.61
CA ARG A 487 -1.41 23.47 -0.43
C ARG A 487 -0.57 22.25 -0.79
N LEU A 488 0.75 22.38 -0.64
CA LEU A 488 1.68 21.28 -0.86
C LEU A 488 1.80 20.40 0.38
N ALA A 489 2.37 19.20 0.22
CA ALA A 489 2.63 18.29 1.34
C ALA A 489 3.62 18.86 2.37
N SER A 490 4.41 19.88 2.00
CA SER A 490 5.28 20.64 2.91
C SER A 490 4.54 21.66 3.76
N ASP A 491 3.20 21.74 3.63
CA ASP A 491 2.33 22.75 4.24
C ASP A 491 2.51 24.18 3.70
N ASP A 492 3.36 24.33 2.67
CA ASP A 492 3.49 25.57 1.93
C ASP A 492 2.24 25.82 1.08
N ILE A 493 1.75 27.06 1.10
CA ILE A 493 0.56 27.49 0.38
C ILE A 493 0.96 28.53 -0.66
N PHE A 494 0.44 28.39 -1.87
CA PHE A 494 0.52 29.41 -2.90
C PHE A 494 -0.78 29.48 -3.71
N ALA A 495 -1.04 30.63 -4.33
CA ALA A 495 -2.17 30.83 -5.22
C ALA A 495 -1.71 30.66 -6.68
N LEU A 496 -2.46 29.90 -7.47
CA LEU A 496 -2.27 29.75 -8.90
C LEU A 496 -3.42 30.44 -9.65
N ALA A 497 -3.13 31.53 -10.34
CA ALA A 497 -4.08 32.22 -11.20
C ALA A 497 -4.28 31.45 -12.51
N VAL A 498 -5.55 31.20 -12.84
CA VAL A 498 -6.02 30.50 -14.03
C VAL A 498 -7.18 31.27 -14.65
N ASP A 499 -7.38 31.12 -15.96
CA ASP A 499 -8.46 31.82 -16.67
C ASP A 499 -9.83 31.35 -16.19
N ARG A 500 -9.97 30.03 -15.98
CA ARG A 500 -11.21 29.41 -15.54
C ARG A 500 -10.96 28.05 -14.92
N VAL A 501 -11.78 27.69 -13.94
CA VAL A 501 -11.91 26.30 -13.49
C VAL A 501 -13.09 25.65 -14.21
N TYR A 502 -12.91 24.43 -14.72
CA TYR A 502 -13.94 23.70 -15.46
C TYR A 502 -14.72 22.73 -14.56
N ASP A 503 -14.10 21.62 -14.19
CA ASP A 503 -14.71 20.53 -13.42
C ASP A 503 -13.63 19.71 -12.72
N HIS A 504 -14.02 18.72 -11.92
CA HIS A 504 -13.14 17.73 -11.34
C HIS A 504 -13.52 16.32 -11.82
N GLU A 505 -12.52 15.55 -12.23
CA GLU A 505 -12.72 14.25 -12.88
C GLU A 505 -11.62 13.27 -12.42
N ASP A 506 -11.95 11.98 -12.40
CA ASP A 506 -10.95 10.93 -12.19
C ASP A 506 -10.22 10.67 -13.51
N VAL A 507 -8.96 11.10 -13.59
CA VAL A 507 -8.15 11.04 -14.81
C VAL A 507 -7.11 9.93 -14.74
N VAL A 508 -7.01 9.13 -15.80
CA VAL A 508 -5.95 8.12 -15.94
C VAL A 508 -4.68 8.83 -16.39
N VAL A 509 -3.66 8.85 -15.54
CA VAL A 509 -2.41 9.54 -15.83
C VAL A 509 -1.44 8.58 -16.49
N LYS A 510 -1.00 8.96 -17.69
CA LYS A 510 0.05 8.29 -18.43
C LYS A 510 1.32 9.15 -18.37
N PRO A 511 2.50 8.55 -18.20
CA PRO A 511 3.75 9.29 -18.31
C PRO A 511 3.91 9.87 -19.73
N ILE A 512 4.53 11.05 -19.82
CA ILE A 512 4.85 11.71 -21.08
C ILE A 512 6.34 11.60 -21.40
N ALA A 513 6.76 12.03 -22.59
CA ALA A 513 8.15 11.98 -23.02
C ALA A 513 9.10 12.63 -21.98
N PRO A 514 10.27 12.02 -21.70
CA PRO A 514 11.16 12.48 -20.62
C PRO A 514 11.65 13.91 -20.78
N ALA A 515 11.90 14.35 -22.02
CA ALA A 515 12.27 15.73 -22.31
C ALA A 515 11.21 16.76 -21.87
N ILE A 516 9.94 16.35 -21.84
CA ILE A 516 8.83 17.18 -21.35
C ILE A 516 8.74 17.09 -19.82
N MET A 517 8.96 15.92 -19.23
CA MET A 517 9.02 15.74 -17.77
C MET A 517 10.18 16.54 -17.14
N ASP A 518 11.34 16.58 -17.80
CA ASP A 518 12.54 17.33 -17.37
C ASP A 518 12.30 18.84 -17.28
N THR A 519 11.23 19.38 -17.88
CA THR A 519 10.86 20.80 -17.72
C THR A 519 10.41 21.15 -16.30
N GLY A 520 10.00 20.13 -15.53
CA GLY A 520 9.44 20.26 -14.18
C GLY A 520 8.05 20.89 -14.13
N LEU A 521 7.37 21.01 -15.28
CA LEU A 521 6.03 21.62 -15.36
C LEU A 521 4.91 20.58 -15.37
N TYR A 522 5.18 19.37 -15.88
CA TYR A 522 4.16 18.35 -16.11
C TYR A 522 4.54 17.04 -15.44
N ALA A 523 3.58 16.45 -14.72
CA ALA A 523 3.71 15.14 -14.08
C ALA A 523 3.25 13.99 -15.01
N GLY A 524 2.53 14.31 -16.10
CA GLY A 524 2.06 13.33 -17.06
C GLY A 524 1.03 13.91 -18.03
N THR A 525 0.43 13.04 -18.82
CA THR A 525 -0.67 13.34 -19.74
C THR A 525 -1.87 12.45 -19.42
N THR A 526 -3.05 12.97 -19.68
CA THR A 526 -4.29 12.22 -19.65
C THR A 526 -5.11 12.53 -20.89
N LEU A 527 -6.19 11.78 -21.11
CA LEU A 527 -7.16 12.03 -22.17
C LEU A 527 -8.47 12.43 -21.52
N LEU A 528 -8.99 13.59 -21.90
CA LEU A 528 -10.34 14.01 -21.54
C LEU A 528 -11.37 13.12 -22.23
N ASP A 529 -12.60 13.13 -21.73
CA ASP A 529 -13.72 12.40 -22.32
C ASP A 529 -14.01 12.78 -23.79
N ASP A 530 -13.57 13.97 -24.24
CA ASP A 530 -13.69 14.45 -25.62
C ASP A 530 -12.55 13.95 -26.55
N GLY A 531 -11.67 13.09 -26.02
CA GLY A 531 -10.52 12.54 -26.73
C GLY A 531 -9.36 13.53 -26.90
N ARG A 532 -9.43 14.74 -26.31
CA ARG A 532 -8.32 15.69 -26.34
C ARG A 532 -7.32 15.36 -25.25
N PRO A 533 -6.01 15.36 -25.56
CA PRO A 533 -4.99 15.18 -24.53
C PRO A 533 -4.96 16.39 -23.60
N MET A 534 -4.80 16.14 -22.32
CA MET A 534 -4.69 17.13 -21.26
C MET A 534 -3.44 16.86 -20.43
N MET A 535 -2.69 17.90 -20.11
CA MET A 535 -1.44 17.78 -19.36
C MET A 535 -1.71 17.90 -17.86
N LEU A 536 -1.14 17.01 -17.05
CA LEU A 536 -1.19 17.07 -15.59
C LEU A 536 -0.03 17.94 -15.09
N LEU A 537 -0.33 18.99 -14.33
CA LEU A 537 0.68 19.91 -13.77
C LEU A 537 1.39 19.30 -12.57
N ASP A 538 2.72 19.47 -12.52
CA ASP A 538 3.56 19.09 -11.38
C ASP A 538 3.71 20.28 -10.41
N LEU A 539 2.70 20.49 -9.56
CA LEU A 539 2.65 21.62 -8.64
C LEU A 539 3.85 21.68 -7.66
N PRO A 540 4.34 20.58 -7.06
CA PRO A 540 5.55 20.60 -6.26
C PRO A 540 6.78 21.10 -7.04
N SER A 541 7.00 20.61 -8.26
CA SER A 541 8.15 21.03 -9.08
C SER A 541 8.03 22.49 -9.53
N ILE A 542 6.82 22.95 -9.87
CA ILE A 542 6.53 24.35 -10.16
C ILE A 542 6.86 25.23 -8.94
N ALA A 543 6.39 24.86 -7.75
CA ALA A 543 6.66 25.62 -6.54
C ALA A 543 8.15 25.65 -6.17
N GLN A 544 8.88 24.56 -6.37
CA GLN A 544 10.32 24.51 -6.16
C GLN A 544 11.08 25.42 -7.16
N LYS A 545 10.70 25.39 -8.44
CA LYS A 545 11.34 26.19 -9.50
C LYS A 545 11.14 27.69 -9.32
N HIS A 546 10.00 28.09 -8.78
CA HIS A 546 9.69 29.48 -8.44
C HIS A 546 10.12 29.88 -7.01
N GLU A 547 10.89 29.01 -6.34
CA GLU A 547 11.37 29.16 -4.95
C GLU A 547 10.25 29.61 -3.99
N LEU A 548 9.04 29.06 -4.21
CA LEU A 548 7.90 29.22 -3.29
C LEU A 548 8.04 28.33 -2.07
N VAL A 549 8.72 27.21 -2.24
CA VAL A 549 9.26 26.39 -1.16
C VAL A 549 10.55 27.07 -0.75
N ASN A 550 10.54 27.92 0.28
CA ASN A 550 11.72 28.69 0.61
C ASN A 550 12.16 28.57 2.07
N GLU A 551 13.48 28.54 2.17
CA GLU A 551 14.37 29.07 3.20
C GLU A 551 14.04 30.54 3.61
N MET A 552 12.81 31.03 3.38
CA MET A 552 12.28 32.32 3.83
C MET A 552 12.10 32.44 5.34
N ARG A 553 12.49 31.42 6.12
CA ARG A 553 12.78 31.59 7.55
C ARG A 553 14.08 32.39 7.79
N SER A 554 14.93 32.63 6.78
CA SER A 554 16.27 33.18 6.98
C SER A 554 16.51 34.60 6.44
N ALA A 555 15.68 35.16 5.55
CA ALA A 555 16.05 36.39 4.82
C ALA A 555 15.36 37.71 5.24
N THR A 556 14.44 37.70 6.21
CA THR A 556 13.87 38.96 6.75
C THR A 556 13.88 38.96 8.28
N ARG A 557 15.07 38.74 8.86
CA ARG A 557 15.40 39.29 10.18
C ARG A 557 16.21 40.56 9.96
N VAL A 558 15.51 41.69 9.88
CA VAL A 558 16.10 42.98 10.22
C VAL A 558 16.43 42.90 11.72
N PRO A 559 17.68 43.19 12.15
CA PRO A 559 18.04 43.16 13.54
C PRO A 559 17.49 44.43 14.20
N GLU A 560 16.28 44.34 14.73
CA GLU A 560 15.82 45.29 15.76
C GLU A 560 15.97 44.65 17.13
N GLU A 561 16.45 45.50 18.02
CA GLU A 561 17.00 45.24 19.34
C GLU A 561 16.06 44.47 20.29
N GLU A 562 16.71 43.82 21.26
CA GLU A 562 16.18 43.10 22.40
C GLU A 562 14.79 43.54 22.91
N THR A 563 13.90 42.55 23.06
CA THR A 563 12.98 42.28 24.20
C THR A 563 11.52 42.07 23.78
N ALA A 564 11.13 40.83 23.47
CA ALA A 564 9.83 40.22 23.83
C ALA A 564 9.76 38.79 23.29
N GLU A 565 9.37 37.84 24.14
CA GLU A 565 9.04 36.47 23.74
C GLU A 565 8.05 36.49 22.57
N GLN A 566 8.43 35.91 21.42
CA GLN A 566 7.52 35.69 20.30
C GLN A 566 6.45 34.67 20.73
N ARG A 567 5.33 35.18 21.25
CA ARG A 567 4.13 34.41 21.57
C ARG A 567 3.57 33.84 20.26
N LYS A 568 3.50 32.52 20.17
CA LYS A 568 2.86 31.81 19.07
C LYS A 568 1.41 32.27 18.97
N ALA A 569 0.98 32.77 17.81
CA ALA A 569 -0.42 33.05 17.52
C ALA A 569 -1.21 31.73 17.62
N GLN A 570 -2.27 31.72 18.43
CA GLN A 570 -3.10 30.53 18.66
C GLN A 570 -4.43 30.68 17.90
N PRO A 571 -4.77 29.75 17.00
CA PRO A 571 -6.00 29.84 16.22
C PRO A 571 -7.22 29.58 17.11
N ILE A 572 -8.26 30.38 16.93
CA ILE A 572 -9.51 30.34 17.71
C ILE A 572 -10.73 30.40 16.77
N MET A 573 -11.84 29.83 17.19
CA MET A 573 -13.14 29.91 16.53
C MET A 573 -14.03 30.93 17.25
N LEU A 574 -14.52 31.93 16.53
CA LEU A 574 -15.45 32.93 17.05
C LEU A 574 -16.90 32.48 16.83
N PHE A 575 -17.73 32.70 17.84
CA PHE A 575 -19.16 32.40 17.78
C PHE A 575 -19.96 33.34 18.67
N THR A 576 -21.26 33.38 18.43
CA THR A 576 -22.24 34.09 19.27
C THR A 576 -22.93 33.07 20.17
N GLY A 577 -22.82 33.25 21.48
CA GLY A 577 -23.52 32.43 22.48
C GLY A 577 -25.04 32.66 22.47
N LEU A 578 -25.77 31.85 23.23
CA LEU A 578 -27.24 31.96 23.33
C LEU A 578 -27.70 33.30 23.95
N ASP A 579 -26.86 33.93 24.78
CA ASP A 579 -27.03 35.28 25.32
C ASP A 579 -26.75 36.41 24.31
N GLY A 580 -26.38 36.07 23.07
CA GLY A 580 -26.03 37.03 22.04
C GLY A 580 -24.63 37.64 22.20
N ARG A 581 -23.81 37.16 23.15
CA ARG A 581 -22.44 37.64 23.34
C ARG A 581 -21.45 36.90 22.44
N ARG A 582 -20.53 37.64 21.81
CA ARG A 582 -19.41 37.08 21.05
C ARG A 582 -18.44 36.41 22.03
N ARG A 583 -18.05 35.17 21.74
CA ARG A 583 -17.08 34.35 22.49
C ARG A 583 -16.12 33.67 21.51
N ALA A 584 -15.02 33.17 22.04
CA ALA A 584 -14.03 32.40 21.31
C ALA A 584 -13.81 31.04 21.97
N VAL A 585 -13.44 30.03 21.20
CA VAL A 585 -12.90 28.75 21.69
C VAL A 585 -11.66 28.40 20.86
N ARG A 586 -10.68 27.73 21.45
CA ARG A 586 -9.48 27.28 20.72
C ARG A 586 -9.87 26.38 19.55
N LEU A 587 -9.36 26.67 18.36
CA LEU A 587 -9.74 25.96 17.13
C LEU A 587 -9.38 24.47 17.20
N GLU A 588 -8.28 24.14 17.89
CA GLU A 588 -7.82 22.76 18.13
C GLU A 588 -8.85 21.89 18.85
N LEU A 589 -9.74 22.49 19.64
CA LEU A 589 -10.80 21.75 20.32
C LEU A 589 -12.00 21.48 19.41
N VAL A 590 -12.15 22.19 18.29
CA VAL A 590 -13.35 22.11 17.43
C VAL A 590 -13.20 20.98 16.42
N ARG A 591 -14.02 19.93 16.56
CA ARG A 591 -14.02 18.79 15.65
C ARG A 591 -14.96 19.00 14.46
N ARG A 592 -16.15 19.55 14.73
CA ARG A 592 -17.22 19.74 13.74
C ARG A 592 -18.24 20.77 14.23
N ILE A 593 -19.01 21.34 13.30
CA ILE A 593 -20.21 22.13 13.59
C ILE A 593 -21.42 21.30 13.16
N ASP A 594 -22.32 21.00 14.08
CA ASP A 594 -23.54 20.24 13.84
C ASP A 594 -24.77 21.14 13.93
N THR A 595 -25.82 20.83 13.17
CA THR A 595 -27.11 21.54 13.25
C THR A 595 -28.22 20.54 13.46
N ILE A 596 -28.79 20.52 14.66
CA ILE A 596 -29.82 19.56 15.07
C ILE A 596 -31.16 20.24 15.36
N ALA A 597 -32.23 19.45 15.32
CA ALA A 597 -33.56 19.91 15.74
C ALA A 597 -33.63 20.01 17.28
N ARG A 598 -34.45 20.91 17.82
CA ARG A 598 -34.58 21.11 19.28
C ARG A 598 -35.01 19.83 20.00
N GLU A 599 -35.79 18.98 19.35
CA GLU A 599 -36.29 17.72 19.90
C GLU A 599 -35.19 16.68 20.10
N ALA A 600 -34.04 16.84 19.44
CA ALA A 600 -32.87 15.97 19.63
C ALA A 600 -32.04 16.34 20.87
N ILE A 601 -32.49 17.32 21.66
CA ILE A 601 -31.87 17.75 22.91
C ILE A 601 -32.78 17.35 24.08
N ASP A 602 -32.24 16.54 24.98
CA ASP A 602 -32.91 16.18 26.24
C ASP A 602 -32.45 17.13 27.36
N ILE A 603 -33.41 17.90 27.88
CA ILE A 603 -33.22 18.92 28.93
C ILE A 603 -33.90 18.48 30.25
N GLU A 604 -34.63 17.36 30.27
CA GLU A 604 -35.40 16.93 31.45
C GLU A 604 -34.55 16.14 32.46
N GLY A 605 -33.39 15.61 32.04
CA GLY A 605 -32.48 14.85 32.89
C GLY A 605 -31.56 15.70 33.78
N SER A 606 -30.92 15.06 34.77
CA SER A 606 -29.90 15.70 35.65
C SER A 606 -28.65 16.20 34.91
N ARG A 607 -28.45 15.77 33.65
CA ARG A 607 -27.39 16.22 32.75
C ARG A 607 -27.99 16.38 31.36
N VAL A 608 -27.94 17.61 30.85
CA VAL A 608 -28.43 17.96 29.52
C VAL A 608 -27.57 17.27 28.45
N GLN A 609 -28.23 16.63 27.49
CA GLN A 609 -27.57 15.83 26.45
C GLN A 609 -28.20 16.09 25.08
N ALA A 610 -27.42 15.90 24.02
CA ALA A 610 -27.90 15.98 22.64
C ALA A 610 -27.59 14.69 21.87
N VAL A 611 -28.51 14.28 21.00
CA VAL A 611 -28.35 13.12 20.14
C VAL A 611 -27.92 13.57 18.75
N ILE A 612 -26.74 13.15 18.32
CA ILE A 612 -26.17 13.44 17.00
C ILE A 612 -25.69 12.13 16.39
N ASP A 613 -26.13 11.81 15.18
CA ASP A 613 -25.76 10.58 14.45
C ASP A 613 -25.97 9.28 15.27
N GLY A 614 -27.01 9.24 16.10
CA GLY A 614 -27.33 8.10 16.97
C GLY A 614 -26.45 7.96 18.22
N ALA A 615 -25.51 8.89 18.45
CA ALA A 615 -24.68 8.96 19.65
C ALA A 615 -25.12 10.11 20.56
N ILE A 616 -24.91 9.92 21.86
CA ILE A 616 -25.35 10.85 22.91
C ILE A 616 -24.14 11.63 23.41
N TYR A 617 -24.22 12.96 23.36
CA TYR A 617 -23.16 13.87 23.79
C TYR A 617 -23.63 14.75 24.95
N PRO A 618 -22.77 15.01 25.95
CA PRO A 618 -23.05 16.03 26.96
C PRO A 618 -23.19 17.41 26.30
N LEU A 619 -24.26 18.14 26.65
CA LEU A 619 -24.52 19.47 26.10
C LEU A 619 -24.13 20.57 27.11
N ALA A 620 -23.28 21.48 26.66
CA ALA A 620 -22.86 22.69 27.36
C ALA A 620 -23.40 23.96 26.65
N GLY A 621 -23.29 25.12 27.30
CA GLY A 621 -23.67 26.42 26.72
C GLY A 621 -25.11 26.88 27.01
N LEU A 622 -25.98 26.02 27.57
CA LEU A 622 -27.33 26.41 28.02
C LEU A 622 -27.34 27.30 29.26
N GLU A 623 -26.27 27.29 30.05
CA GLU A 623 -26.10 28.22 31.18
C GLU A 623 -26.04 29.69 30.73
N HIS A 624 -25.82 29.93 29.44
CA HIS A 624 -25.76 31.24 28.83
C HIS A 624 -27.01 31.63 28.04
N GLY A 625 -28.13 30.90 28.15
CA GLY A 625 -29.40 31.30 27.52
C GLY A 625 -30.28 30.14 27.08
N GLU A 626 -31.51 30.46 26.68
CA GLU A 626 -32.49 29.46 26.26
C GLU A 626 -32.44 29.19 24.75
N LEU A 627 -32.71 27.93 24.38
CA LEU A 627 -32.90 27.52 22.99
C LEU A 627 -34.26 28.01 22.49
N THR A 628 -34.26 29.12 21.76
CA THR A 628 -35.50 29.75 21.25
C THR A 628 -35.84 29.35 19.81
N ALA A 629 -34.92 28.71 19.09
CA ALA A 629 -35.08 28.30 17.69
C ALA A 629 -35.38 26.79 17.56
N ASP A 630 -36.14 26.42 16.52
CA ASP A 630 -36.46 25.02 16.20
C ASP A 630 -35.23 24.21 15.76
N ARG A 631 -34.18 24.90 15.29
CA ARG A 631 -32.88 24.32 14.92
C ARG A 631 -31.76 24.98 15.68
N CYS A 632 -30.88 24.16 16.24
CA CYS A 632 -29.80 24.59 17.12
C CYS A 632 -28.44 24.25 16.48
N ARG A 633 -27.52 25.22 16.44
CA ARG A 633 -26.14 25.00 16.01
C ARG A 633 -25.30 24.59 17.21
N LEU A 634 -24.52 23.53 17.06
CA LEU A 634 -23.67 22.97 18.10
C LEU A 634 -22.22 22.92 17.62
N LEU A 635 -21.29 23.36 18.46
CA LEU A 635 -19.86 23.10 18.28
C LEU A 635 -19.54 21.76 18.94
N ARG A 636 -19.14 20.76 18.15
CA ARG A 636 -18.64 19.48 18.67
C ARG A 636 -17.18 19.65 19.03
N LEU A 637 -16.89 19.61 20.33
CA LEU A 637 -15.57 19.81 20.89
C LEU A 637 -14.96 18.48 21.33
N SER A 638 -13.67 18.29 21.12
CA SER A 638 -12.91 17.11 21.56
C SER A 638 -11.58 17.48 22.20
N ASP A 639 -11.21 16.78 23.27
CA ASP A 639 -9.85 16.78 23.85
C ASP A 639 -9.02 15.56 23.40
N GLY A 640 -9.54 14.77 22.46
CA GLY A 640 -8.97 13.50 21.99
C GLY A 640 -9.53 12.26 22.68
N ASP A 641 -9.94 12.36 23.94
CA ASP A 641 -10.44 11.24 24.75
C ASP A 641 -11.96 11.31 24.97
N SER A 642 -12.52 12.51 25.04
CA SER A 642 -13.91 12.81 25.30
C SER A 642 -14.44 13.82 24.28
N GLU A 643 -15.75 13.76 24.04
CA GLU A 643 -16.43 14.72 23.19
C GLU A 643 -17.63 15.32 23.91
N ILE A 644 -17.79 16.62 23.73
CA ILE A 644 -18.90 17.41 24.25
C ILE A 644 -19.44 18.29 23.14
N VAL A 645 -20.69 18.71 23.26
CA VAL A 645 -21.29 19.64 22.31
C VAL A 645 -21.62 20.95 23.03
N TYR A 646 -21.32 22.08 22.41
CA TYR A 646 -21.57 23.41 22.95
C TYR A 646 -22.62 24.14 22.11
N ALA A 647 -23.75 24.52 22.73
CA ALA A 647 -24.81 25.23 22.05
C ALA A 647 -24.43 26.68 21.72
N VAL A 648 -24.56 27.05 20.45
CA VAL A 648 -24.29 28.40 19.97
C VAL A 648 -25.47 28.92 19.16
N ARG A 649 -25.65 30.24 19.17
CA ARG A 649 -26.65 30.90 18.34
C ARG A 649 -26.18 30.95 16.89
N GLU A 650 -24.92 31.30 16.69
CA GLU A 650 -24.30 31.45 15.38
C GLU A 650 -22.80 31.22 15.48
N VAL A 651 -22.22 30.47 14.54
CA VAL A 651 -20.77 30.39 14.35
C VAL A 651 -20.37 31.50 13.38
N LEU A 652 -19.35 32.29 13.76
CA LEU A 652 -18.85 33.41 12.98
C LEU A 652 -17.71 32.94 12.08
N ASP A 653 -16.45 33.12 12.49
CA ASP A 653 -15.27 32.78 11.68
C ASP A 653 -14.07 32.39 12.57
N ALA A 654 -13.04 31.78 11.98
CA ALA A 654 -11.77 31.53 12.64
C ALA A 654 -10.93 32.82 12.70
N ALA A 655 -10.28 33.07 13.83
CA ALA A 655 -9.39 34.21 14.05
C ALA A 655 -8.10 33.77 14.74
N GLU A 656 -7.11 34.67 14.81
CA GLU A 656 -5.89 34.45 15.58
C GLU A 656 -5.96 35.21 16.90
N LEU A 657 -5.56 34.55 17.99
CA LEU A 657 -5.47 35.17 19.30
C LEU A 657 -4.20 36.06 19.35
N GLU A 658 -4.39 37.36 19.19
CA GLU A 658 -3.32 38.34 19.29
C GLU A 658 -3.13 38.82 20.74
N GLY A 659 -2.02 38.41 21.37
CA GLY A 659 -1.66 38.85 22.74
C GLY A 659 -1.99 37.83 23.84
N GLU A 660 -1.88 38.27 25.09
CA GLU A 660 -2.17 37.43 26.27
C GLU A 660 -3.67 37.44 26.58
N VAL A 661 -4.22 36.25 26.87
CA VAL A 661 -5.54 36.14 27.50
C VAL A 661 -5.45 36.71 28.90
N ILE A 662 -6.19 37.78 29.18
CA ILE A 662 -6.25 38.35 30.53
C ILE A 662 -7.18 37.46 31.36
N PRO A 663 -6.69 36.75 32.39
CA PRO A 663 -7.53 35.86 33.20
C PRO A 663 -8.69 36.63 33.82
N SER A 664 -9.87 36.03 33.83
CA SER A 664 -11.08 36.63 34.40
C SER A 664 -11.64 35.72 35.48
N ASP A 665 -11.57 36.14 36.75
CA ASP A 665 -12.10 35.39 37.91
C ASP A 665 -13.65 35.37 37.98
N ALA A 666 -14.33 35.97 37.01
CA ALA A 666 -15.78 36.15 37.04
C ALA A 666 -16.59 34.91 36.62
N ASP A 667 -16.03 34.03 35.81
CA ASP A 667 -16.72 32.85 35.26
C ASP A 667 -15.75 31.68 35.12
N ALA A 668 -16.03 30.57 35.81
CA ALA A 668 -15.20 29.38 35.81
C ALA A 668 -15.13 28.68 34.43
N MET A 669 -15.96 29.06 33.46
CA MET A 669 -15.96 28.53 32.10
C MET A 669 -15.14 29.36 31.10
N ILE A 670 -14.55 30.46 31.55
CA ILE A 670 -13.85 31.43 30.71
C ILE A 670 -12.38 31.46 31.14
N GLU A 671 -11.48 31.10 30.22
CA GLU A 671 -10.02 31.13 30.41
C GLU A 671 -9.56 32.57 30.69
N GLY A 672 -10.20 33.52 30.01
CA GLY A 672 -10.08 34.94 30.23
C GLY A 672 -10.63 35.74 29.04
N VAL A 673 -10.25 37.01 28.94
CA VAL A 673 -10.68 37.90 27.86
C VAL A 673 -9.48 38.23 26.99
N ALA A 674 -9.64 38.04 25.68
CA ALA A 674 -8.66 38.41 24.67
C ALA A 674 -9.18 39.55 23.81
N LEU A 675 -8.27 40.37 23.28
CA LEU A 675 -8.62 41.41 22.32
C LEU A 675 -8.62 40.78 20.91
N ILE A 676 -9.76 40.80 20.23
CA ILE A 676 -9.91 40.27 18.87
C ILE A 676 -10.65 41.33 18.05
N ASP A 677 -10.07 41.76 16.93
CA ASP A 677 -10.57 42.89 16.13
C ASP A 677 -10.80 44.16 16.98
N GLU A 678 -9.87 44.47 17.89
CA GLU A 678 -9.97 45.57 18.88
C GLU A 678 -11.15 45.48 19.86
N ARG A 679 -11.82 44.31 19.96
CA ARG A 679 -12.95 44.09 20.87
C ARG A 679 -12.60 43.06 21.94
N PRO A 680 -13.04 43.25 23.20
CA PRO A 680 -12.86 42.25 24.25
C PRO A 680 -13.79 41.06 23.97
N VAL A 681 -13.21 39.88 23.78
CA VAL A 681 -13.93 38.63 23.54
C VAL A 681 -13.52 37.61 24.60
N PRO A 682 -14.47 37.04 25.36
CA PRO A 682 -14.19 35.97 26.30
C PRO A 682 -13.81 34.66 25.58
N VAL A 683 -12.74 34.03 26.03
CA VAL A 683 -12.24 32.74 25.52
C VAL A 683 -12.70 31.63 26.46
N ILE A 684 -13.35 30.59 25.92
CA ILE A 684 -13.80 29.42 26.68
C ILE A 684 -12.59 28.63 27.18
N ASP A 685 -12.59 28.29 28.47
CA ASP A 685 -11.64 27.36 29.07
C ASP A 685 -12.03 25.92 28.71
N GLY A 686 -11.29 25.32 27.77
CA GLY A 686 -11.49 23.92 27.39
C GLY A 686 -11.33 22.96 28.58
N HIS A 687 -10.33 23.16 29.43
CA HIS A 687 -10.07 22.27 30.56
C HIS A 687 -11.23 22.30 31.57
N ALA A 688 -11.71 23.48 31.95
CA ALA A 688 -12.87 23.60 32.85
C ALA A 688 -14.15 23.05 32.21
N LEU A 689 -14.32 23.29 30.91
CA LEU A 689 -15.47 22.81 30.14
C LEU A 689 -15.53 21.28 30.10
N PHE A 690 -14.43 20.61 29.75
CA PHE A 690 -14.32 19.16 29.78
C PHE A 690 -14.42 18.65 31.22
N ALA A 691 -13.69 19.20 32.19
CA ALA A 691 -13.75 18.72 33.58
C ALA A 691 -15.18 18.69 34.16
N ARG A 692 -16.04 19.66 33.80
CA ARG A 692 -17.43 19.71 34.26
C ARG A 692 -18.38 18.81 33.47
N HIS A 693 -18.15 18.65 32.16
CA HIS A 693 -19.11 17.98 31.26
C HIS A 693 -18.67 16.58 30.79
N SER A 694 -17.37 16.30 30.71
CA SER A 694 -16.77 15.02 30.28
C SER A 694 -16.83 13.91 31.32
N GLY A 695 -17.22 14.22 32.57
CA GLY A 695 -17.26 13.26 33.68
C GLY A 695 -18.27 12.14 33.45
N GLY A 696 -17.95 11.14 32.63
CA GLY A 696 -18.86 10.05 32.30
C GLY A 696 -18.37 9.05 31.25
N GLN A 697 -17.29 9.32 30.51
CA GLN A 697 -16.79 8.37 29.49
C GLN A 697 -15.30 8.06 29.61
N ARG A 698 -14.82 7.72 30.81
CA ARG A 698 -13.75 6.71 30.87
C ARG A 698 -14.41 5.36 30.59
N LYS A 699 -14.49 4.96 29.32
CA LYS A 699 -14.68 3.53 29.00
C LYS A 699 -13.41 2.83 29.48
N ALA A 700 -13.40 2.37 30.72
CA ALA A 700 -12.55 1.26 31.10
C ALA A 700 -12.75 0.17 30.03
N PRO A 701 -11.69 -0.48 29.54
CA PRO A 701 -11.85 -1.57 28.58
C PRO A 701 -12.91 -2.53 29.13
N PRO A 702 -13.91 -2.94 28.32
CA PRO A 702 -14.98 -3.80 28.81
C PRO A 702 -14.36 -5.04 29.42
N LEU A 703 -14.76 -5.34 30.66
CA LEU A 703 -14.29 -6.52 31.40
C LEU A 703 -14.49 -7.77 30.53
N SER A 704 -13.53 -8.68 30.56
CA SER A 704 -13.63 -9.92 29.79
C SER A 704 -14.52 -10.94 30.51
N CYS A 705 -15.43 -11.60 29.78
CA CYS A 705 -16.26 -12.68 30.29
C CYS A 705 -16.01 -13.96 29.48
N ARG A 706 -15.60 -15.03 30.14
CA ARG A 706 -15.48 -16.36 29.52
C ARG A 706 -16.80 -17.12 29.66
N LEU A 707 -17.24 -17.75 28.58
CA LEU A 707 -18.46 -18.56 28.55
C LEU A 707 -18.13 -20.05 28.69
N PRO A 708 -19.11 -20.91 29.05
CA PRO A 708 -18.91 -22.35 29.07
C PRO A 708 -18.50 -22.89 27.69
N ALA A 709 -17.41 -23.65 27.63
CA ALA A 709 -16.95 -24.28 26.39
C ALA A 709 -17.97 -25.32 25.87
N ASP A 710 -18.05 -25.46 24.55
CA ASP A 710 -18.84 -26.49 23.85
C ASP A 710 -20.35 -26.54 24.17
N SER A 711 -21.01 -25.37 24.15
CA SER A 711 -22.47 -25.30 24.20
C SER A 711 -23.03 -24.35 23.14
N ASP A 712 -23.76 -24.88 22.16
CA ASP A 712 -24.54 -24.08 21.19
C ASP A 712 -25.49 -23.11 21.89
N TRP A 713 -25.99 -23.50 23.07
CA TRP A 713 -26.82 -22.66 23.93
C TRP A 713 -26.04 -21.43 24.45
N ALA A 714 -24.78 -21.58 24.85
CA ALA A 714 -23.97 -20.47 25.34
C ALA A 714 -23.71 -19.44 24.24
N ARG A 715 -23.36 -19.87 23.01
CA ARG A 715 -23.17 -18.97 21.87
C ARG A 715 -24.46 -18.30 21.41
N THR A 716 -25.56 -19.03 21.40
CA THR A 716 -26.82 -18.52 20.82
C THR A 716 -27.60 -17.63 21.79
N ILE A 717 -27.57 -17.95 23.09
CA ILE A 717 -28.43 -17.30 24.10
C ILE A 717 -27.62 -16.48 25.12
N LEU A 718 -26.50 -17.01 25.58
CA LEU A 718 -25.74 -16.40 26.68
C LEU A 718 -24.83 -15.27 26.19
N GLU A 719 -24.14 -15.46 25.07
CA GLU A 719 -23.21 -14.50 24.47
C GLU A 719 -23.86 -13.12 24.19
N PRO A 720 -25.02 -13.02 23.49
CA PRO A 720 -25.68 -11.74 23.27
C PRO A 720 -26.10 -11.03 24.57
N LEU A 721 -26.46 -11.80 25.62
CA LEU A 721 -26.85 -11.25 26.92
C LEU A 721 -25.65 -10.67 27.67
N VAL A 722 -24.50 -11.33 27.59
CA VAL A 722 -23.25 -10.91 28.23
C VAL A 722 -22.68 -9.67 27.53
N GLU A 723 -22.71 -9.63 26.19
CA GLU A 723 -22.33 -8.46 25.41
C GLU A 723 -23.24 -7.26 25.70
N ALA A 724 -24.57 -7.48 25.77
CA ALA A 724 -25.53 -6.44 26.15
C ALA A 724 -25.32 -5.92 27.57
N ALA A 725 -24.73 -6.72 28.47
CA ALA A 725 -24.35 -6.31 29.82
C ALA A 725 -23.03 -5.48 29.85
N GLY A 726 -22.36 -5.33 28.70
CA GLY A 726 -21.16 -4.52 28.53
C GLY A 726 -19.84 -5.27 28.76
N TYR A 727 -19.85 -6.61 28.66
CA TYR A 727 -18.66 -7.45 28.71
C TYR A 727 -18.19 -7.82 27.31
N ARG A 728 -16.89 -8.08 27.15
CA ARG A 728 -16.32 -8.66 25.93
C ARG A 728 -16.11 -10.15 26.13
N ILE A 729 -16.49 -10.98 25.16
CA ILE A 729 -16.28 -12.43 25.26
C ILE A 729 -14.78 -12.73 25.16
N ALA A 730 -14.25 -13.47 26.15
CA ALA A 730 -12.86 -13.91 26.17
C ALA A 730 -12.64 -15.00 25.12
N GLY A 731 -11.58 -14.88 24.31
CA GLY A 731 -11.21 -15.88 23.31
C GLY A 731 -10.48 -17.07 23.94
N ASP A 732 -10.40 -18.20 23.22
CA ASP A 732 -9.71 -19.43 23.68
C ASP A 732 -8.20 -19.25 23.98
N GLY A 733 -7.63 -18.09 23.62
CA GLY A 733 -6.24 -17.70 23.90
C GLY A 733 -6.05 -16.70 25.06
N ASP A 734 -7.12 -16.26 25.74
CA ASP A 734 -6.99 -15.33 26.87
C ASP A 734 -6.61 -16.09 28.15
N GLU A 735 -5.38 -15.87 28.65
CA GLU A 735 -4.81 -16.55 29.84
C GLU A 735 -5.63 -16.30 31.13
N GLU A 736 -6.23 -15.11 31.29
CA GLU A 736 -7.10 -14.74 32.42
C GLU A 736 -8.37 -13.99 31.97
N SER A 737 -9.48 -14.20 32.67
CA SER A 737 -10.75 -13.47 32.45
C SER A 737 -11.26 -12.76 33.70
N ASP A 738 -11.90 -11.60 33.57
CA ASP A 738 -12.45 -10.89 34.73
C ASP A 738 -13.65 -11.64 35.32
N VAL A 739 -14.47 -12.27 34.48
CA VAL A 739 -15.60 -13.11 34.89
C VAL A 739 -15.59 -14.41 34.07
N ALA A 740 -15.88 -15.55 34.70
CA ALA A 740 -16.16 -16.80 34.01
C ALA A 740 -17.58 -17.30 34.35
N ILE A 741 -18.34 -17.72 33.35
CA ILE A 741 -19.62 -18.39 33.54
C ILE A 741 -19.42 -19.89 33.35
N GLU A 742 -19.79 -20.68 34.35
CA GLU A 742 -19.65 -22.14 34.35
C GLU A 742 -21.01 -22.82 34.50
N LEU A 743 -21.19 -24.00 33.91
CA LEU A 743 -22.36 -24.84 34.16
C LEU A 743 -22.09 -25.71 35.39
N ALA A 744 -22.96 -25.63 36.41
CA ALA A 744 -22.77 -26.28 37.71
C ALA A 744 -22.67 -27.83 37.63
N GLU A 745 -23.18 -28.43 36.56
CA GLU A 745 -23.24 -29.88 36.34
C GLU A 745 -22.06 -30.41 35.50
N ALA A 746 -21.22 -29.53 34.94
CA ALA A 746 -20.02 -29.94 34.23
C ALA A 746 -18.91 -30.28 35.24
N PRO A 747 -18.12 -31.35 35.02
CA PRO A 747 -16.94 -31.59 35.86
C PRO A 747 -16.06 -30.35 35.82
N ALA A 748 -15.46 -29.99 36.96
CA ALA A 748 -14.54 -28.87 37.06
C ALA A 748 -13.29 -29.13 36.20
N VAL A 749 -13.43 -28.95 34.88
CA VAL A 749 -12.32 -28.72 33.98
C VAL A 749 -11.74 -27.42 34.49
N ALA A 750 -10.50 -27.45 34.98
CA ALA A 750 -9.81 -26.30 35.54
C ALA A 750 -9.79 -25.18 34.49
N ALA A 751 -10.78 -24.29 34.55
CA ALA A 751 -10.83 -23.10 33.75
C ALA A 751 -9.65 -22.22 34.19
N GLY A 752 -8.89 -21.68 33.22
CA GLY A 752 -7.80 -20.74 33.51
C GLY A 752 -8.29 -19.60 34.41
N PRO A 753 -7.39 -18.95 35.17
CA PRO A 753 -7.78 -18.10 36.29
C PRO A 753 -8.81 -17.03 35.90
N ALA A 754 -9.88 -16.92 36.69
CA ALA A 754 -10.88 -15.88 36.55
C ALA A 754 -11.07 -15.17 37.90
N ARG A 755 -11.21 -13.84 37.87
CA ARG A 755 -11.37 -13.06 39.11
C ARG A 755 -12.69 -13.35 39.81
N ARG A 756 -13.74 -13.73 39.05
CA ARG A 756 -15.04 -14.11 39.61
C ARG A 756 -15.70 -15.19 38.74
N VAL A 757 -16.35 -16.16 39.38
CA VAL A 757 -17.04 -17.26 38.70
C VAL A 757 -18.54 -17.18 38.99
N ILE A 758 -19.37 -17.24 37.95
CA ILE A 758 -20.84 -17.32 38.04
C ILE A 758 -21.25 -18.71 37.59
N ARG A 759 -21.93 -19.48 38.45
CA ARG A 759 -22.38 -20.83 38.12
C ARG A 759 -23.84 -20.85 37.70
N LEU A 760 -24.14 -21.49 36.58
CA LEU A 760 -25.49 -21.67 36.05
C LEU A 760 -25.94 -23.13 36.19
N ARG A 761 -27.15 -23.34 36.73
CA ARG A 761 -27.78 -24.66 36.87
C ARG A 761 -28.86 -24.91 35.82
N HIS A 762 -29.06 -26.18 35.45
CA HIS A 762 -30.04 -26.57 34.44
C HIS A 762 -31.48 -26.64 34.98
N GLU A 763 -31.66 -26.95 36.27
CA GLU A 763 -32.97 -27.11 36.91
C GLU A 763 -33.32 -25.93 37.84
N PRO A 764 -34.59 -25.50 37.91
CA PRO A 764 -34.99 -24.38 38.77
C PRO A 764 -34.85 -24.70 40.27
N ASP A 765 -35.19 -25.94 40.68
CA ASP A 765 -35.41 -26.37 42.07
C ASP A 765 -34.59 -27.62 42.46
N ALA A 766 -33.27 -27.61 42.26
CA ALA A 766 -32.41 -28.70 42.74
C ALA A 766 -32.19 -28.59 44.27
N PRO A 767 -32.55 -29.61 45.07
CA PRO A 767 -32.36 -29.59 46.52
C PRO A 767 -30.95 -30.07 46.86
N GLY A 768 -30.07 -29.19 47.35
CA GLY A 768 -28.88 -29.62 48.09
C GLY A 768 -27.55 -28.93 47.83
N ASP A 769 -27.44 -27.97 46.90
CA ASP A 769 -26.22 -27.18 46.75
C ASP A 769 -26.53 -25.68 46.84
N GLY A 770 -25.88 -25.05 47.81
CA GLY A 770 -26.25 -23.76 48.38
C GLY A 770 -26.10 -22.56 47.44
N ALA A 771 -26.86 -21.51 47.76
CA ALA A 771 -26.69 -20.05 47.61
C ALA A 771 -25.92 -19.39 46.44
N ASP A 772 -25.16 -20.10 45.62
CA ASP A 772 -24.10 -19.54 44.76
C ASP A 772 -24.24 -19.97 43.28
N SER A 773 -25.41 -20.47 42.88
CA SER A 773 -25.74 -20.77 41.48
C SER A 773 -27.03 -20.08 41.04
N ILE A 774 -27.14 -19.81 39.75
CA ILE A 774 -28.28 -19.11 39.11
C ILE A 774 -28.95 -20.07 38.13
N TYR A 775 -30.28 -20.10 38.08
CA TYR A 775 -30.98 -20.88 37.06
C TYR A 775 -30.67 -20.31 35.67
N ARG A 776 -30.23 -21.15 34.73
CA ARG A 776 -29.66 -20.68 33.45
C ARG A 776 -30.61 -19.84 32.57
N TYR A 777 -31.93 -19.94 32.78
CA TYR A 777 -32.94 -19.12 32.08
C TYR A 777 -33.49 -17.97 32.92
N ASP A 778 -32.97 -17.75 34.14
CA ASP A 778 -33.29 -16.58 34.95
C ASP A 778 -32.43 -15.38 34.53
N ARG A 779 -32.93 -14.67 33.52
CA ARG A 779 -32.26 -13.50 32.93
C ARG A 779 -31.99 -12.40 33.96
N GLU A 780 -32.92 -12.17 34.88
CA GLU A 780 -32.82 -11.07 35.84
C GLU A 780 -31.73 -11.34 36.88
N ALA A 781 -31.69 -12.56 37.41
CA ALA A 781 -30.63 -12.98 38.33
C ALA A 781 -29.24 -12.94 37.69
N LEU A 782 -29.11 -13.41 36.44
CA LEU A 782 -27.84 -13.40 35.70
C LEU A 782 -27.32 -11.97 35.45
N LEU A 783 -28.19 -11.06 35.00
CA LEU A 783 -27.79 -9.67 34.76
C LEU A 783 -27.40 -8.95 36.05
N ASN A 784 -28.07 -9.25 37.16
CA ASN A 784 -27.70 -8.72 38.48
C ASN A 784 -26.33 -9.24 38.93
N ALA A 785 -26.04 -10.52 38.73
CA ALA A 785 -24.74 -11.11 39.07
C ALA A 785 -23.59 -10.53 38.22
N LEU A 786 -23.80 -10.34 36.91
CA LEU A 786 -22.85 -9.64 36.05
C LEU A 786 -22.65 -8.19 36.50
N LYS A 787 -23.72 -7.48 36.85
CA LYS A 787 -23.63 -6.11 37.35
C LYS A 787 -22.84 -6.01 38.66
N GLN A 788 -23.03 -6.97 39.58
CA GLN A 788 -22.25 -7.05 40.83
C GLN A 788 -20.78 -7.36 40.56
N ALA A 789 -20.48 -8.29 39.64
CA ALA A 789 -19.10 -8.60 39.26
C ALA A 789 -18.37 -7.38 38.69
N ARG A 790 -19.08 -6.48 38.00
CA ARG A 790 -18.52 -5.22 37.48
C ARG A 790 -18.22 -4.17 38.57
N MET A 791 -18.98 -4.17 39.66
CA MET A 791 -18.93 -3.13 40.70
C MET A 791 -17.87 -3.41 41.78
N GLY A 792 -17.21 -4.57 41.77
CA GLY A 792 -16.07 -4.88 42.63
C GLY A 792 -16.38 -5.02 44.13
N GLU A 793 -17.64 -5.10 44.55
CA GLU A 793 -18.00 -5.21 45.96
C GLU A 793 -17.84 -6.64 46.50
N THR A 794 -17.07 -6.71 47.60
CA THR A 794 -17.00 -7.77 48.59
C THR A 794 -18.40 -8.12 49.11
N ALA A 795 -18.79 -9.38 48.99
CA ALA A 795 -19.67 -10.02 49.96
C ALA A 795 -18.81 -10.94 50.83
#